data_AF-A0A2S4L0P7-F1
#
_entry.id   AF-A0A2S4L0P7-F1
#
_cell.length_a   1.000
_cell.length_b   1.000
_cell.length_c   1.000
_cell.angle_alpha   90.00
_cell.angle_beta   90.00
_cell.angle_gamma   90.00
#
_symmetry.space_group_name_H-M   'P 1'
#
loop_
_entity.id
_entity.type
_entity.pdbx_description
1 polymer ?
#
loop_
_entity_poly.entity_id
_entity_poly.type
_entity_poly.pdbx_seq_one_letter_code
_entity_poly.pdbx_strand_id
1 'polypeptide(L)'
;MQPGLRPRLQARPSLLDLIRHKRSASTSASPLSRPSSSCSVQLPAAAPTAPTGATSSPPQPPTPANPSPPPSAAVELPLPNSPLSTPSPSPSTPPLSPPQPSSPSSASSSPSVEQEPDPAAAPHRPPKMAPKANKVDGDAMHYGKIYSVSGPVVIAEDMIGVAMYELVKVGHDNLVGEVIRINGDQATIQVYEETAPIAGVMVGDPVGRTGKPLSVELGPGLLNGIYDGIQRPLEEIAKMSKSIYIPRGVAVPALDRKKRWEFTPSMKVGDHISGGDVWGTVFENSFISTHRILFPPRGRGTITKIAAKGEYTVVDKILEVEFDGKKTEYPMMQSWPVRVPRPSTEKLAADQPFIVGQRVLDALFPGVLGGTVAIPGAFGCGKTVISQSVSKFSNSDVIVYVGCGERGNEMAEVLKDFPELTIEVDGRKEPIMKRTTLIANTSNMPVAAREASIYTGITVAEYFRDQGLDVAMMADSSSRWAEALREISGRLGEMPADQGFPAYLGAKLASFYERAGRVQTLGSPDRHGSISIVGAVSPPGGDFSDPVTTSTLGIVQVFWGLDKKLAQRKHFPSINTGLSYSKYTNVLDKYYEKEYPEFPRLRDRIKQLLSDSEELDQVVQLVGKSALSDPDKITLDLAALIKEDFLQQNGYSDYDQFCPIWKTEWMMKLMVGFHDESQKAIAQGQSWAKVREATSDLQAKLRQLKFELPTDGQDVVSKKVCELRAAELVRLLTINLVRGNPAADDGQVCVGHGRVGVVVFGERASSCIVSKCDPIEKVFCGGTGQTGAADPLAYCTKTHPRICASSLMPHLQLSSIELPAMSDELLDEVEAINSIYGEGSLTRADDDASSSMFILRLPGGASSLRLQFPAEYPAEPPSVLGTQHSSGGVKGAGARDLGLFSDVLGCVFQPGAVCLFDAVEEFERRAAEERSEGDEAEEQTHDVLFEPQPQDPDPTATDAPPWILSEVFTESKSTFVAHVARVKSPSQARAHVAHLLASDRRIRSATHNMTAWRIRGAGGVSFQDCDDDGETAAGARLLHLMQVMELWDAMVVVTRWYGGVKLGPRRFAVINAVARDGFVRAGMVADREREKDKKKGR
;
A
#
# COMPACT_ATOMS: atom_id res chain seq x y z
N MET A 1 -31.68 27.43 45.44
CA MET A 1 -32.85 27.92 44.67
C MET A 1 -33.12 26.98 43.50
N GLN A 2 -34.11 27.24 42.65
CA GLN A 2 -34.56 26.30 41.60
C GLN A 2 -33.50 26.03 40.50
N PRO A 3 -33.42 24.81 39.96
CA PRO A 3 -32.72 24.51 38.71
C PRO A 3 -33.68 24.33 37.51
N GLY A 4 -33.21 24.72 36.33
CA GLY A 4 -33.82 24.49 35.01
C GLY A 4 -32.91 25.10 33.93
N LEU A 5 -32.97 24.72 32.65
CA LEU A 5 -33.76 23.68 31.99
C LEU A 5 -33.06 23.35 30.65
N ARG A 6 -32.90 22.06 30.28
CA ARG A 6 -32.48 21.64 28.92
C ARG A 6 -33.34 20.45 28.46
N PRO A 7 -33.84 20.42 27.21
CA PRO A 7 -34.65 19.32 26.69
C PRO A 7 -33.81 18.07 26.38
N ARG A 8 -34.47 16.90 26.32
CA ARG A 8 -33.83 15.59 26.08
C ARG A 8 -34.08 15.07 24.67
N LEU A 9 -33.13 14.27 24.16
CA LEU A 9 -33.33 13.37 23.03
C LEU A 9 -34.42 12.32 23.34
N GLN A 10 -35.13 11.86 22.31
CA GLN A 10 -36.04 10.71 22.41
C GLN A 10 -35.32 9.39 22.11
N ALA A 11 -35.71 8.32 22.80
CA ALA A 11 -35.13 6.98 22.65
C ALA A 11 -36.11 6.00 21.96
N ARG A 12 -35.57 4.91 21.42
CA ARG A 12 -36.34 3.83 20.77
C ARG A 12 -37.22 3.06 21.78
N PRO A 13 -38.38 2.52 21.38
CA PRO A 13 -39.30 1.80 22.27
C PRO A 13 -38.78 0.42 22.70
N SER A 14 -39.41 -0.16 23.73
CA SER A 14 -38.97 -1.40 24.38
C SER A 14 -39.87 -2.62 24.10
N LEU A 15 -39.38 -3.81 24.43
CA LEU A 15 -39.94 -5.12 24.02
C LEU A 15 -41.36 -5.43 24.55
N LEU A 16 -41.94 -4.60 25.42
CA LEU A 16 -43.22 -4.86 26.08
C LEU A 16 -44.45 -4.56 25.21
N ASP A 17 -44.37 -3.61 24.28
CA ASP A 17 -45.54 -3.19 23.49
C ASP A 17 -45.96 -4.25 22.45
N LEU A 18 -45.02 -5.06 21.96
CA LEU A 18 -45.27 -6.20 21.06
C LEU A 18 -46.14 -7.30 21.68
N ILE A 19 -46.26 -7.36 23.01
CA ILE A 19 -46.93 -8.46 23.72
C ILE A 19 -48.45 -8.24 23.81
N ARG A 20 -48.95 -7.00 23.61
CA ARG A 20 -50.37 -6.67 23.83
C ARG A 20 -51.35 -7.19 22.76
N HIS A 21 -50.89 -7.61 21.58
CA HIS A 21 -51.77 -8.03 20.48
C HIS A 21 -52.04 -9.55 20.33
N LYS A 22 -51.62 -10.40 21.29
CA LYS A 22 -51.95 -11.84 21.29
C LYS A 22 -52.46 -12.33 22.65
N ARG A 23 -53.79 -12.21 22.92
CA ARG A 23 -54.52 -13.11 23.83
C ARG A 23 -56.06 -13.02 23.77
N SER A 24 -56.64 -13.60 22.73
CA SER A 24 -57.91 -14.36 22.80
C SER A 24 -57.91 -15.40 21.66
N ALA A 25 -58.32 -16.65 21.84
CA ALA A 25 -58.70 -17.36 23.06
C ALA A 25 -58.12 -18.80 23.08
N SER A 26 -58.13 -19.42 24.26
CA SER A 26 -58.00 -20.88 24.47
C SER A 26 -59.42 -21.44 24.82
N THR A 27 -59.70 -22.74 25.00
CA THR A 27 -58.85 -23.86 25.47
C THR A 27 -59.50 -25.22 25.13
N SER A 28 -58.68 -26.28 25.02
CA SER A 28 -58.96 -27.70 25.35
C SER A 28 -60.26 -28.41 24.92
N ALA A 29 -60.12 -29.50 24.15
CA ALA A 29 -60.55 -30.85 24.56
C ALA A 29 -60.04 -31.94 23.58
N SER A 30 -59.78 -33.15 24.08
CA SER A 30 -59.60 -34.40 23.32
C SER A 30 -60.53 -35.46 23.89
N PRO A 31 -61.12 -36.34 23.05
CA PRO A 31 -60.71 -37.76 23.12
C PRO A 31 -60.76 -38.50 21.76
N LEU A 32 -60.28 -39.75 21.75
CA LEU A 32 -60.26 -40.65 20.59
C LEU A 32 -61.61 -41.36 20.37
N SER A 33 -61.94 -41.74 19.12
CA SER A 33 -62.18 -43.17 18.78
C SER A 33 -62.44 -43.49 17.29
N ARG A 34 -61.77 -44.56 16.84
CA ARG A 34 -62.18 -45.55 15.82
C ARG A 34 -62.17 -45.16 14.30
N PRO A 35 -61.99 -46.16 13.39
CA PRO A 35 -60.96 -46.00 12.35
C PRO A 35 -61.35 -46.57 10.95
N SER A 36 -60.32 -46.93 10.16
CA SER A 36 -60.30 -47.77 8.94
C SER A 36 -60.60 -47.08 7.59
N SER A 37 -60.01 -47.49 6.46
CA SER A 37 -58.70 -48.11 6.21
C SER A 37 -58.38 -48.14 4.70
N SER A 38 -57.09 -48.26 4.35
CA SER A 38 -56.55 -48.81 3.07
C SER A 38 -56.85 -48.08 1.73
N CYS A 39 -55.82 -48.07 0.87
CA CYS A 39 -55.85 -47.55 -0.50
C CYS A 39 -56.80 -48.35 -1.43
N SER A 40 -57.45 -47.68 -2.40
CA SER A 40 -57.55 -48.17 -3.81
C SER A 40 -58.31 -47.21 -4.76
N VAL A 41 -57.83 -47.16 -6.01
CA VAL A 41 -58.57 -47.14 -7.31
C VAL A 41 -59.68 -46.09 -7.58
N GLN A 42 -59.31 -45.11 -8.43
CA GLN A 42 -59.95 -44.63 -9.68
C GLN A 42 -61.50 -44.53 -9.88
N LEU A 43 -61.92 -43.32 -10.31
CA LEU A 43 -62.76 -42.98 -11.50
C LEU A 43 -64.20 -43.54 -11.71
N PRO A 44 -65.04 -42.70 -12.33
CA PRO A 44 -65.74 -42.99 -13.61
C PRO A 44 -65.18 -42.10 -14.74
N ALA A 45 -64.98 -42.52 -16.01
CA ALA A 45 -65.83 -43.23 -16.99
C ALA A 45 -66.88 -42.31 -17.67
N ALA A 46 -67.04 -42.22 -19.00
CA ALA A 46 -66.39 -42.88 -20.18
C ALA A 46 -66.03 -41.79 -21.25
N ALA A 47 -65.78 -41.98 -22.57
CA ALA A 47 -65.94 -43.08 -23.55
C ALA A 47 -64.92 -42.92 -24.75
N PRO A 48 -64.80 -43.86 -25.72
CA PRO A 48 -63.56 -44.01 -26.52
C PRO A 48 -63.66 -43.85 -28.06
N THR A 49 -62.52 -43.57 -28.72
CA THR A 49 -61.96 -44.33 -29.89
C THR A 49 -60.57 -43.80 -30.31
N ALA A 50 -59.81 -44.60 -31.07
CA ALA A 50 -58.48 -44.33 -31.65
C ALA A 50 -58.24 -45.33 -32.83
N PRO A 51 -57.09 -45.38 -33.54
CA PRO A 51 -55.92 -44.48 -33.59
C PRO A 51 -55.48 -44.07 -35.03
N THR A 52 -54.52 -43.15 -35.18
CA THR A 52 -53.38 -43.23 -36.15
C THR A 52 -52.48 -41.98 -36.04
N GLY A 53 -51.15 -42.14 -36.04
CA GLY A 53 -50.20 -41.07 -36.38
C GLY A 53 -49.04 -40.82 -35.41
N ALA A 54 -47.81 -40.86 -35.95
CA ALA A 54 -46.56 -40.26 -35.47
C ALA A 54 -46.10 -40.47 -34.00
N THR A 55 -45.06 -41.29 -33.83
CA THR A 55 -44.09 -41.21 -32.71
C THR A 55 -43.00 -40.14 -32.96
N SER A 56 -42.09 -39.98 -31.98
CA SER A 56 -40.76 -39.35 -32.08
C SER A 56 -40.67 -37.84 -32.41
N SER A 57 -40.64 -37.04 -31.34
CA SER A 57 -39.63 -35.99 -31.03
C SER A 57 -39.09 -35.06 -32.14
N PRO A 58 -39.33 -33.73 -32.06
CA PRO A 58 -38.59 -32.73 -32.83
C PRO A 58 -37.30 -32.26 -32.11
N PRO A 59 -36.13 -32.27 -32.78
CA PRO A 59 -34.87 -31.71 -32.26
C PRO A 59 -34.62 -30.25 -32.72
N GLN A 60 -33.40 -29.76 -32.45
CA GLN A 60 -32.86 -28.41 -32.67
C GLN A 60 -33.16 -27.74 -34.04
N PRO A 61 -33.24 -26.38 -34.08
CA PRO A 61 -33.04 -25.61 -35.31
C PRO A 61 -31.54 -25.34 -35.60
N PRO A 62 -31.05 -25.58 -36.83
CA PRO A 62 -29.69 -25.24 -37.26
C PRO A 62 -29.62 -23.91 -38.04
N THR A 63 -28.42 -23.61 -38.57
CA THR A 63 -27.99 -22.40 -39.28
C THR A 63 -28.84 -21.97 -40.49
N PRO A 64 -28.94 -20.66 -40.77
CA PRO A 64 -29.14 -20.14 -42.12
C PRO A 64 -27.82 -20.18 -42.92
N ALA A 65 -27.93 -20.43 -44.23
CA ALA A 65 -26.81 -20.36 -45.19
C ALA A 65 -27.16 -19.45 -46.38
N ASN A 66 -26.15 -19.12 -47.19
CA ASN A 66 -26.23 -18.11 -48.26
C ASN A 66 -27.37 -18.33 -49.29
N PRO A 67 -28.00 -17.25 -49.79
CA PRO A 67 -28.54 -17.22 -51.14
C PRO A 67 -27.42 -16.98 -52.18
N SER A 68 -27.53 -17.56 -53.38
CA SER A 68 -26.64 -17.28 -54.51
C SER A 68 -27.38 -17.15 -55.84
N PRO A 69 -27.39 -15.95 -56.43
CA PRO A 69 -27.49 -15.80 -57.89
C PRO A 69 -26.71 -14.57 -58.46
N PRO A 70 -26.48 -14.47 -59.78
CA PRO A 70 -26.20 -15.51 -60.77
C PRO A 70 -24.87 -15.15 -61.51
N PRO A 71 -24.63 -15.12 -62.87
CA PRO A 71 -23.27 -15.35 -63.40
C PRO A 71 -22.67 -14.27 -64.34
N SER A 72 -21.42 -14.53 -64.77
CA SER A 72 -20.76 -14.08 -66.02
C SER A 72 -20.07 -12.70 -66.06
N ALA A 73 -19.32 -12.51 -67.16
CA ALA A 73 -18.52 -11.35 -67.59
C ALA A 73 -17.23 -11.04 -66.78
N ALA A 74 -16.09 -11.22 -67.45
CA ALA A 74 -14.80 -10.67 -67.02
C ALA A 74 -14.59 -9.27 -67.64
N VAL A 75 -13.91 -8.39 -66.92
CA VAL A 75 -13.31 -7.14 -67.43
C VAL A 75 -11.90 -7.03 -66.83
N GLU A 76 -11.01 -6.34 -67.53
CA GLU A 76 -9.55 -6.50 -67.46
C GLU A 76 -8.83 -5.18 -67.08
N LEU A 77 -7.51 -5.26 -66.79
CA LEU A 77 -6.55 -4.15 -66.65
C LEU A 77 -6.60 -3.34 -65.31
N PRO A 78 -5.53 -2.59 -64.94
CA PRO A 78 -4.17 -3.09 -64.75
C PRO A 78 -3.46 -2.54 -63.48
N LEU A 79 -2.33 -3.13 -63.11
CA LEU A 79 -1.41 -2.59 -62.08
C LEU A 79 -0.56 -1.41 -62.61
N PRO A 80 -0.32 -0.34 -61.82
CA PRO A 80 0.71 0.65 -62.09
C PRO A 80 2.09 0.21 -61.55
N ASN A 81 3.17 0.63 -62.24
CA ASN A 81 4.55 0.19 -61.95
C ASN A 81 5.26 1.02 -60.86
N SER A 82 6.21 0.38 -60.17
CA SER A 82 7.22 1.04 -59.32
C SER A 82 8.28 1.78 -60.15
N PRO A 83 8.84 2.90 -59.65
CA PRO A 83 10.03 3.53 -60.22
C PRO A 83 11.36 3.10 -59.56
N LEU A 84 12.43 3.20 -60.35
CA LEU A 84 13.86 3.09 -60.01
C LEU A 84 14.37 4.42 -59.35
N SER A 85 15.56 4.58 -58.73
CA SER A 85 16.70 3.68 -58.41
C SER A 85 17.81 4.39 -57.59
N THR A 86 18.59 3.64 -56.78
CA THR A 86 20.04 3.84 -56.45
C THR A 86 20.52 5.10 -55.67
N PRO A 87 21.77 5.15 -55.14
CA PRO A 87 22.51 4.13 -54.38
C PRO A 87 23.33 4.68 -53.16
N SER A 88 23.72 3.81 -52.21
CA SER A 88 24.93 4.00 -51.36
C SER A 88 25.42 2.62 -50.82
N PRO A 89 26.64 2.47 -50.23
CA PRO A 89 27.49 1.29 -50.51
C PRO A 89 27.63 0.24 -49.39
N SER A 90 28.17 -0.92 -49.77
CA SER A 90 28.65 -2.01 -48.89
C SER A 90 30.20 -2.06 -48.84
N PRO A 91 30.84 -2.85 -47.95
CA PRO A 91 31.07 -4.29 -48.26
C PRO A 91 31.09 -5.30 -47.07
N SER A 92 30.78 -6.57 -47.38
CA SER A 92 31.23 -7.86 -46.77
C SER A 92 31.58 -7.95 -45.26
N THR A 93 31.06 -8.90 -44.47
CA THR A 93 31.07 -10.38 -44.68
C THR A 93 29.86 -11.11 -44.03
N PRO A 94 29.59 -12.41 -44.36
CA PRO A 94 28.37 -13.11 -43.96
C PRO A 94 28.49 -13.99 -42.67
N PRO A 95 27.38 -14.20 -41.93
CA PRO A 95 27.29 -15.17 -40.83
C PRO A 95 26.80 -16.56 -41.29
N LEU A 96 27.01 -17.59 -40.44
CA LEU A 96 26.50 -18.96 -40.60
C LEU A 96 25.21 -19.20 -39.79
N SER A 97 24.38 -20.14 -40.22
CA SER A 97 23.17 -20.60 -39.51
C SER A 97 22.81 -22.05 -39.91
N PRO A 98 22.01 -22.80 -39.11
CA PRO A 98 22.22 -24.24 -38.96
C PRO A 98 21.23 -25.15 -39.73
N PRO A 99 21.59 -26.44 -39.96
CA PRO A 99 20.68 -27.46 -40.45
C PRO A 99 20.05 -28.32 -39.31
N GLN A 100 18.85 -28.84 -39.57
CA GLN A 100 18.17 -29.87 -38.76
C GLN A 100 18.53 -31.31 -39.19
N PRO A 101 18.28 -32.34 -38.36
CA PRO A 101 18.71 -33.71 -38.63
C PRO A 101 17.76 -34.49 -39.57
N SER A 102 18.29 -35.53 -40.21
CA SER A 102 17.52 -36.60 -40.86
C SER A 102 18.23 -37.96 -40.72
N SER A 103 17.46 -39.04 -40.85
CA SER A 103 17.88 -40.43 -40.57
C SER A 103 18.47 -41.17 -41.78
N PRO A 104 19.45 -42.07 -41.59
CA PRO A 104 19.79 -43.11 -42.56
C PRO A 104 19.22 -44.49 -42.18
N SER A 105 19.05 -45.35 -43.19
CA SER A 105 18.62 -46.75 -43.06
C SER A 105 19.71 -47.73 -43.54
N SER A 106 19.44 -49.03 -43.39
CA SER A 106 20.34 -50.16 -43.63
C SER A 106 20.91 -50.31 -45.05
N ALA A 107 22.18 -50.73 -45.15
CA ALA A 107 22.69 -51.63 -46.20
C ALA A 107 24.01 -52.30 -45.74
N SER A 108 24.48 -53.34 -46.46
CA SER A 108 25.54 -54.26 -46.02
C SER A 108 26.59 -54.57 -47.12
N SER A 109 27.87 -54.68 -46.74
CA SER A 109 28.81 -55.67 -47.33
C SER A 109 30.16 -55.73 -46.60
N SER A 110 30.74 -56.93 -46.50
CA SER A 110 32.12 -57.28 -46.10
C SER A 110 32.98 -57.50 -47.39
N PRO A 111 34.30 -57.89 -47.43
CA PRO A 111 35.04 -58.75 -46.48
C PRO A 111 36.58 -58.57 -46.27
N SER A 112 37.14 -59.40 -45.35
CA SER A 112 38.47 -60.08 -45.39
C SER A 112 39.81 -59.29 -45.25
N VAL A 113 40.92 -59.80 -44.67
CA VAL A 113 41.25 -61.03 -43.87
C VAL A 113 42.65 -60.87 -43.19
N GLU A 114 42.97 -61.68 -42.16
CA GLU A 114 44.29 -61.87 -41.47
C GLU A 114 44.88 -60.67 -40.66
N GLN A 115 45.67 -60.84 -39.58
CA GLN A 115 46.26 -62.01 -38.90
C GLN A 115 46.46 -61.72 -37.38
N GLU A 116 46.50 -62.73 -36.48
CA GLU A 116 46.72 -62.57 -35.01
C GLU A 116 48.21 -62.70 -34.59
N PRO A 117 48.62 -62.27 -33.37
CA PRO A 117 48.59 -63.20 -32.21
C PRO A 117 48.41 -62.60 -30.78
N ASP A 118 47.56 -63.25 -29.98
CA ASP A 118 47.71 -63.66 -28.55
C ASP A 118 48.18 -62.68 -27.42
N PRO A 119 47.94 -62.97 -26.10
CA PRO A 119 47.10 -62.04 -25.34
C PRO A 119 47.65 -61.55 -23.98
N ALA A 120 47.36 -60.28 -23.66
CA ALA A 120 47.41 -59.74 -22.29
C ALA A 120 46.46 -58.53 -22.13
N ALA A 121 46.04 -58.27 -20.88
CA ALA A 121 45.26 -57.09 -20.43
C ALA A 121 43.91 -56.81 -21.13
N ALA A 122 42.82 -57.34 -20.57
CA ALA A 122 41.46 -56.94 -20.96
C ALA A 122 41.07 -55.58 -20.34
N PRO A 123 40.66 -54.56 -21.13
CA PRO A 123 40.21 -53.26 -20.61
C PRO A 123 38.77 -53.29 -20.07
N HIS A 124 38.39 -52.25 -19.35
CA HIS A 124 37.15 -52.21 -18.57
C HIS A 124 35.87 -52.24 -19.42
N ARG A 125 34.91 -53.07 -18.97
CA ARG A 125 33.51 -53.08 -19.43
C ARG A 125 32.77 -51.87 -18.83
N PRO A 126 31.86 -51.19 -19.56
CA PRO A 126 31.07 -50.11 -18.98
C PRO A 126 30.21 -50.61 -17.79
N PRO A 127 30.03 -49.81 -16.73
CA PRO A 127 29.28 -50.22 -15.55
C PRO A 127 27.81 -50.48 -15.89
N LYS A 128 27.29 -51.60 -15.40
CA LYS A 128 25.88 -51.97 -15.57
C LYS A 128 24.98 -51.17 -14.62
N MET A 129 23.70 -51.10 -14.98
CA MET A 129 22.61 -50.62 -14.13
C MET A 129 22.57 -51.34 -12.76
N ALA A 130 21.94 -50.68 -11.79
CA ALA A 130 21.96 -50.97 -10.36
C ALA A 130 21.75 -52.46 -9.97
N PRO A 131 22.37 -52.91 -8.86
CA PRO A 131 22.03 -54.19 -8.24
C PRO A 131 20.58 -54.16 -7.72
N LYS A 132 19.96 -55.34 -7.62
CA LYS A 132 18.62 -55.48 -7.02
C LYS A 132 18.64 -54.99 -5.57
N ALA A 133 17.56 -54.31 -5.16
CA ALA A 133 17.37 -53.93 -3.77
C ALA A 133 17.23 -55.17 -2.88
N ASN A 134 18.27 -55.46 -2.09
CA ASN A 134 18.09 -56.17 -0.84
C ASN A 134 17.28 -55.27 0.09
N LYS A 135 16.34 -55.84 0.85
CA LYS A 135 15.82 -55.16 2.04
C LYS A 135 16.98 -55.02 3.02
N VAL A 136 17.27 -53.78 3.41
CA VAL A 136 18.16 -53.45 4.52
C VAL A 136 17.29 -52.71 5.53
N ASP A 137 17.40 -53.08 6.79
CA ASP A 137 16.50 -52.60 7.85
C ASP A 137 16.90 -51.19 8.35
N GLY A 138 15.90 -50.32 8.47
CA GLY A 138 16.02 -49.01 9.12
C GLY A 138 16.44 -47.86 8.20
N ASP A 139 15.68 -46.75 8.26
CA ASP A 139 16.05 -45.47 7.64
C ASP A 139 17.22 -44.83 8.41
N ALA A 140 18.44 -45.28 8.12
CA ALA A 140 19.65 -44.60 8.57
C ALA A 140 19.75 -43.23 7.90
N MET A 141 19.38 -42.17 8.63
CA MET A 141 19.54 -40.79 8.17
C MET A 141 21.03 -40.51 7.88
N HIS A 142 21.37 -40.43 6.60
CA HIS A 142 22.65 -39.89 6.16
C HIS A 142 22.66 -38.38 6.42
N TYR A 143 23.38 -37.99 7.48
CA TYR A 143 23.69 -36.60 7.79
C TYR A 143 24.94 -36.19 7.02
N GLY A 144 24.86 -35.07 6.29
CA GLY A 144 26.05 -34.37 5.83
C GLY A 144 26.72 -33.61 6.98
N LYS A 145 27.90 -33.03 6.74
CA LYS A 145 28.60 -32.14 7.67
C LYS A 145 28.87 -30.80 7.02
N ILE A 146 28.79 -29.71 7.79
CA ILE A 146 29.08 -28.37 7.27
C ILE A 146 30.59 -28.18 7.08
N TYR A 147 30.99 -27.83 5.86
CA TYR A 147 32.37 -27.55 5.47
C TYR A 147 32.71 -26.06 5.60
N SER A 148 31.80 -25.17 5.17
CA SER A 148 32.01 -23.72 5.24
C SER A 148 30.71 -22.93 5.29
N VAL A 149 30.69 -21.82 6.03
CA VAL A 149 29.56 -20.89 6.14
C VAL A 149 29.99 -19.51 5.59
N SER A 150 29.16 -18.91 4.74
CA SER A 150 29.38 -17.58 4.16
C SER A 150 28.07 -16.78 4.11
N GLY A 151 27.73 -16.17 5.25
CA GLY A 151 26.39 -15.61 5.47
C GLY A 151 25.32 -16.71 5.35
N PRO A 152 24.17 -16.48 4.67
CA PRO A 152 23.12 -17.48 4.52
C PRO A 152 23.46 -18.61 3.52
N VAL A 153 24.63 -18.57 2.88
CA VAL A 153 25.11 -19.65 2.01
C VAL A 153 26.02 -20.57 2.81
N VAL A 154 25.66 -21.84 2.89
CA VAL A 154 26.37 -22.90 3.60
C VAL A 154 26.80 -23.96 2.59
N ILE A 155 28.00 -24.51 2.73
CA ILE A 155 28.46 -25.67 1.95
C ILE A 155 28.62 -26.86 2.90
N ALA A 156 28.06 -28.00 2.52
CA ALA A 156 28.13 -29.25 3.28
C ALA A 156 28.70 -30.39 2.44
N GLU A 157 29.47 -31.26 3.09
CA GLU A 157 30.07 -32.51 2.58
C GLU A 157 29.33 -33.74 3.13
N ASP A 158 29.66 -34.95 2.63
CA ASP A 158 28.94 -36.20 2.87
C ASP A 158 27.46 -36.16 2.41
N MET A 159 27.14 -35.35 1.38
CA MET A 159 25.77 -35.06 0.93
C MET A 159 25.34 -35.88 -0.31
N ILE A 160 26.04 -36.99 -0.62
CA ILE A 160 25.72 -37.88 -1.76
C ILE A 160 24.21 -38.20 -1.86
N GLY A 161 23.67 -38.01 -3.06
CA GLY A 161 22.28 -38.34 -3.39
C GLY A 161 21.24 -37.32 -2.93
N VAL A 162 21.66 -36.12 -2.51
CA VAL A 162 20.78 -34.97 -2.33
C VAL A 162 20.22 -34.45 -3.65
N ALA A 163 18.98 -33.98 -3.66
CA ALA A 163 18.35 -33.39 -4.84
C ALA A 163 18.51 -31.86 -4.89
N MET A 164 18.51 -31.31 -6.11
CA MET A 164 18.37 -29.86 -6.33
C MET A 164 17.00 -29.40 -5.80
N TYR A 165 17.00 -28.27 -5.10
CA TYR A 165 15.85 -27.73 -4.35
C TYR A 165 15.30 -28.66 -3.25
N GLU A 166 16.08 -29.65 -2.77
CA GLU A 166 15.74 -30.43 -1.56
C GLU A 166 15.82 -29.53 -0.32
N LEU A 167 14.84 -29.63 0.56
CA LEU A 167 14.82 -28.98 1.86
C LEU A 167 15.72 -29.76 2.83
N VAL A 168 16.53 -29.05 3.60
CA VAL A 168 17.48 -29.59 4.57
C VAL A 168 17.36 -28.86 5.91
N LYS A 169 17.80 -29.53 6.97
CA LYS A 169 17.90 -29.00 8.33
C LYS A 169 19.38 -28.84 8.67
N VAL A 170 19.80 -27.61 8.94
CA VAL A 170 21.19 -27.20 9.05
C VAL A 170 21.51 -26.85 10.50
N GLY A 171 22.60 -27.40 11.04
CA GLY A 171 23.03 -27.11 12.41
C GLY A 171 22.24 -27.87 13.47
N HIS A 172 22.72 -27.79 14.72
CA HIS A 172 22.04 -28.39 15.88
C HIS A 172 20.64 -27.79 16.11
N ASP A 173 20.44 -26.51 15.78
CA ASP A 173 19.15 -25.82 15.83
C ASP A 173 18.17 -26.28 14.72
N ASN A 174 18.59 -27.16 13.81
CA ASN A 174 17.76 -27.70 12.71
C ASN A 174 17.20 -26.60 11.77
N LEU A 175 17.97 -25.53 11.52
CA LEU A 175 17.57 -24.38 10.72
C LEU A 175 17.14 -24.80 9.31
N VAL A 176 16.04 -24.23 8.80
CA VAL A 176 15.50 -24.62 7.50
C VAL A 176 16.35 -24.02 6.36
N GLY A 177 16.78 -24.86 5.41
CA GLY A 177 17.46 -24.43 4.19
C GLY A 177 17.09 -25.24 2.96
N GLU A 178 17.51 -24.78 1.78
CA GLU A 178 17.24 -25.39 0.47
C GLU A 178 18.55 -25.59 -0.31
N VAL A 179 18.71 -26.74 -0.96
CA VAL A 179 19.90 -27.06 -1.77
C VAL A 179 19.80 -26.38 -3.14
N ILE A 180 20.80 -25.57 -3.48
CA ILE A 180 20.79 -24.69 -4.66
C ILE A 180 21.89 -24.99 -5.68
N ARG A 181 22.93 -25.75 -5.32
CA ARG A 181 24.00 -26.20 -6.22
C ARG A 181 24.63 -27.49 -5.67
N ILE A 182 25.01 -28.43 -6.54
CA ILE A 182 25.63 -29.71 -6.14
C ILE A 182 26.91 -29.91 -6.97
N ASN A 183 28.04 -30.06 -6.30
CA ASN A 183 29.37 -30.19 -6.85
C ASN A 183 30.00 -31.52 -6.36
N GLY A 184 29.63 -32.64 -6.99
CA GLY A 184 30.07 -33.96 -6.56
C GLY A 184 29.41 -34.36 -5.24
N ASP A 185 30.19 -34.43 -4.16
CA ASP A 185 29.70 -34.67 -2.80
C ASP A 185 29.37 -33.36 -2.02
N GLN A 186 29.89 -32.21 -2.47
CA GLN A 186 29.60 -30.92 -1.85
C GLN A 186 28.24 -30.38 -2.30
N ALA A 187 27.36 -30.06 -1.35
CA ALA A 187 26.10 -29.39 -1.58
C ALA A 187 26.15 -27.94 -1.08
N THR A 188 25.84 -26.97 -1.95
CA THR A 188 25.60 -25.58 -1.56
C THR A 188 24.14 -25.42 -1.17
N ILE A 189 23.92 -24.92 0.05
CA ILE A 189 22.64 -24.77 0.73
C ILE A 189 22.41 -23.28 0.99
N GLN A 190 21.19 -22.82 0.76
CA GLN A 190 20.71 -21.50 1.12
C GLN A 190 19.80 -21.62 2.35
N VAL A 191 20.19 -21.01 3.47
CA VAL A 191 19.44 -21.08 4.73
C VAL A 191 18.39 -19.96 4.75
N TYR A 192 17.15 -20.29 5.16
CA TYR A 192 16.03 -19.34 5.29
C TYR A 192 16.02 -18.59 6.63
N GLU A 193 16.93 -18.95 7.53
CA GLU A 193 17.13 -18.38 8.86
C GLU A 193 18.54 -17.78 9.02
N GLU A 194 18.77 -17.04 10.11
CA GLU A 194 20.04 -16.35 10.34
C GLU A 194 21.15 -17.30 10.83
N THR A 195 22.27 -17.30 10.10
CA THR A 195 23.45 -18.14 10.32
C THR A 195 24.57 -17.44 11.13
N ALA A 196 24.23 -16.38 11.89
CA ALA A 196 25.22 -15.48 12.51
C ALA A 196 26.21 -16.20 13.46
N PRO A 197 27.53 -15.92 13.36
CA PRO A 197 28.58 -16.77 13.95
C PRO A 197 28.74 -16.67 15.47
N ILE A 198 28.13 -15.68 16.14
CA ILE A 198 28.33 -15.43 17.58
C ILE A 198 27.66 -16.52 18.45
N ALA A 199 26.56 -17.10 17.96
CA ALA A 199 25.83 -18.18 18.62
C ALA A 199 25.09 -19.05 17.58
N GLY A 200 25.76 -19.41 16.48
CA GLY A 200 25.13 -20.05 15.33
C GLY A 200 25.94 -21.19 14.72
N VAL A 201 25.56 -21.52 13.49
CA VAL A 201 26.01 -22.69 12.73
C VAL A 201 27.54 -22.78 12.61
N MET A 202 28.11 -23.90 13.03
CA MET A 202 29.56 -24.12 13.02
C MET A 202 30.02 -25.11 11.93
N VAL A 203 31.32 -25.10 11.62
CA VAL A 203 31.94 -26.10 10.75
C VAL A 203 32.02 -27.44 11.48
N GLY A 204 31.56 -28.51 10.83
CA GLY A 204 31.40 -29.84 11.42
C GLY A 204 29.98 -30.16 11.93
N ASP A 205 29.09 -29.15 12.04
CA ASP A 205 27.68 -29.34 12.39
C ASP A 205 26.96 -30.31 11.43
N PRO A 206 25.96 -31.06 11.90
CA PRO A 206 25.19 -31.98 11.06
C PRO A 206 24.23 -31.26 10.11
N VAL A 207 24.02 -31.84 8.92
CA VAL A 207 22.97 -31.45 7.97
C VAL A 207 22.02 -32.62 7.75
N GLY A 208 20.81 -32.50 8.30
CA GLY A 208 19.74 -33.49 8.15
C GLY A 208 18.97 -33.31 6.84
N ARG A 209 18.84 -34.38 6.06
CA ARG A 209 18.11 -34.39 4.79
C ARG A 209 16.62 -34.70 4.96
N THR A 210 15.75 -34.14 4.11
CA THR A 210 14.29 -34.39 4.16
C THR A 210 13.74 -35.17 2.96
N GLY A 211 14.49 -35.28 1.87
CA GLY A 211 14.03 -35.93 0.64
C GLY A 211 12.87 -35.24 -0.08
N LYS A 212 12.52 -33.99 0.29
CA LYS A 212 11.39 -33.22 -0.26
C LYS A 212 11.80 -31.78 -0.52
N PRO A 213 11.27 -31.12 -1.55
CA PRO A 213 11.45 -29.67 -1.75
C PRO A 213 10.59 -28.85 -0.80
N LEU A 214 10.87 -27.53 -0.70
CA LEU A 214 10.02 -26.60 0.04
C LEU A 214 8.55 -26.71 -0.39
N SER A 215 7.69 -27.09 0.55
CA SER A 215 6.30 -27.45 0.32
C SER A 215 5.41 -26.91 1.42
N VAL A 216 4.28 -26.33 1.04
CA VAL A 216 3.26 -25.75 1.95
C VAL A 216 2.24 -26.80 2.39
N GLU A 217 1.69 -26.68 3.59
CA GLU A 217 0.48 -27.41 4.03
C GLU A 217 -0.75 -26.62 3.55
N LEU A 218 -1.68 -27.27 2.84
CA LEU A 218 -2.88 -26.67 2.27
C LEU A 218 -4.13 -27.40 2.78
N GLY A 219 -5.11 -26.66 3.31
CA GLY A 219 -6.34 -27.22 3.89
C GLY A 219 -7.19 -26.16 4.59
N PRO A 220 -8.21 -26.55 5.37
CA PRO A 220 -9.00 -25.64 6.19
C PRO A 220 -8.17 -25.12 7.38
N GLY A 221 -8.24 -23.81 7.63
CA GLY A 221 -7.44 -23.08 8.61
C GLY A 221 -6.42 -22.10 8.03
N LEU A 222 -6.38 -21.93 6.70
CA LEU A 222 -5.52 -20.93 6.03
C LEU A 222 -6.10 -19.51 6.10
N LEU A 223 -7.43 -19.37 6.03
CA LEU A 223 -8.09 -18.06 6.10
C LEU A 223 -8.00 -17.49 7.52
N ASN A 224 -7.83 -16.17 7.64
CA ASN A 224 -7.48 -15.48 8.90
C ASN A 224 -6.09 -15.89 9.44
N GLY A 225 -5.29 -16.66 8.69
CA GLY A 225 -3.92 -17.00 9.04
C GLY A 225 -2.93 -15.88 8.72
N ILE A 226 -1.96 -15.67 9.62
CA ILE A 226 -0.82 -14.74 9.45
C ILE A 226 0.47 -15.56 9.50
N TYR A 227 1.16 -15.63 8.36
CA TYR A 227 2.28 -16.54 8.11
C TYR A 227 3.60 -15.80 7.85
N ASP A 228 4.74 -16.44 8.16
CA ASP A 228 6.05 -16.02 7.65
C ASP A 228 6.30 -16.53 6.21
N GLY A 229 7.46 -16.18 5.63
CA GLY A 229 7.82 -16.57 4.25
C GLY A 229 7.91 -18.08 3.99
N ILE A 230 8.08 -18.90 5.04
CA ILE A 230 8.10 -20.37 4.97
C ILE A 230 6.85 -21.01 5.62
N GLN A 231 5.76 -20.25 5.70
CA GLN A 231 4.42 -20.67 6.15
C GLN A 231 4.28 -21.04 7.64
N ARG A 232 5.12 -20.51 8.53
CA ARG A 232 4.90 -20.67 9.98
C ARG A 232 3.93 -19.61 10.53
N PRO A 233 2.94 -19.96 11.36
CA PRO A 233 1.96 -19.00 11.88
C PRO A 233 2.56 -18.14 13.00
N LEU A 234 2.60 -16.82 12.80
CA LEU A 234 3.24 -15.88 13.73
C LEU A 234 2.54 -15.84 15.10
N GLU A 235 1.22 -15.98 15.13
CA GLU A 235 0.42 -15.97 16.36
C GLU A 235 0.75 -17.19 17.27
N GLU A 236 1.01 -18.36 16.69
CA GLU A 236 1.42 -19.54 17.47
C GLU A 236 2.88 -19.46 17.91
N ILE A 237 3.77 -18.91 17.07
CA ILE A 237 5.17 -18.63 17.47
C ILE A 237 5.19 -17.74 18.71
N ALA A 238 4.47 -16.61 18.71
CA ALA A 238 4.41 -15.70 19.85
C ALA A 238 3.83 -16.36 21.11
N LYS A 239 2.78 -17.18 20.98
CA LYS A 239 2.20 -17.96 22.09
C LYS A 239 3.16 -19.02 22.64
N MET A 240 4.02 -19.59 21.79
CA MET A 240 4.99 -20.63 22.16
C MET A 240 6.28 -20.05 22.76
N SER A 241 6.83 -18.99 22.17
CA SER A 241 8.05 -18.32 22.65
C SER A 241 7.80 -17.45 23.89
N LYS A 242 6.59 -16.88 24.01
CA LYS A 242 6.25 -15.81 24.97
C LYS A 242 7.19 -14.59 24.85
N SER A 243 7.73 -14.36 23.66
CA SER A 243 8.62 -13.25 23.34
C SER A 243 8.13 -12.53 22.08
N ILE A 244 8.46 -11.25 21.97
CA ILE A 244 8.26 -10.46 20.75
C ILE A 244 9.17 -10.92 19.59
N TYR A 245 10.23 -11.65 19.89
CA TYR A 245 11.18 -12.17 18.91
C TYR A 245 10.81 -13.58 18.43
N ILE A 246 11.10 -13.85 17.15
CA ILE A 246 10.98 -15.18 16.54
C ILE A 246 12.27 -15.97 16.87
N PRO A 247 12.21 -17.06 17.64
CA PRO A 247 13.39 -17.87 17.93
C PRO A 247 13.84 -18.66 16.68
N ARG A 248 15.15 -18.80 16.51
CA ARG A 248 15.76 -19.62 15.45
C ARG A 248 15.46 -21.11 15.66
N GLY A 249 15.37 -21.87 14.57
CA GLY A 249 15.05 -23.30 14.58
C GLY A 249 13.59 -23.62 14.90
N VAL A 250 12.71 -22.63 15.04
CA VAL A 250 11.35 -22.84 15.53
C VAL A 250 10.48 -23.57 14.50
N ALA A 251 10.04 -24.78 14.86
CA ALA A 251 9.28 -25.69 14.01
C ALA A 251 7.82 -25.81 14.46
N VAL A 252 6.99 -24.84 14.05
CA VAL A 252 5.54 -24.84 14.27
C VAL A 252 4.83 -25.37 13.00
N PRO A 253 3.77 -26.21 13.11
CA PRO A 253 2.91 -26.57 11.97
C PRO A 253 2.28 -25.35 11.28
N ALA A 254 1.92 -25.45 10.01
CA ALA A 254 1.25 -24.35 9.30
C ALA A 254 -0.28 -24.33 9.54
N LEU A 255 -0.86 -25.47 9.92
CA LEU A 255 -2.28 -25.61 10.27
C LEU A 255 -2.43 -26.16 11.69
N ASP A 256 -3.32 -25.56 12.51
CA ASP A 256 -3.58 -26.06 13.86
C ASP A 256 -4.14 -27.49 13.82
N ARG A 257 -3.42 -28.39 14.50
CA ARG A 257 -3.71 -29.83 14.58
C ARG A 257 -4.68 -30.18 15.70
N LYS A 258 -5.06 -29.21 16.55
CA LYS A 258 -6.02 -29.36 17.66
C LYS A 258 -7.43 -28.93 17.25
N LYS A 259 -7.56 -27.88 16.42
CA LYS A 259 -8.85 -27.43 15.88
C LYS A 259 -9.58 -28.54 15.14
N ARG A 260 -10.88 -28.64 15.42
CA ARG A 260 -11.80 -29.55 14.76
C ARG A 260 -12.67 -28.80 13.78
N TRP A 261 -13.06 -29.50 12.72
CA TRP A 261 -13.87 -29.00 11.62
C TRP A 261 -15.03 -29.94 11.35
N GLU A 262 -16.22 -29.40 11.07
CA GLU A 262 -17.37 -30.20 10.64
C GLU A 262 -17.20 -30.60 9.17
N PHE A 263 -16.85 -31.86 8.94
CA PHE A 263 -16.67 -32.45 7.62
C PHE A 263 -17.97 -33.05 7.09
N THR A 264 -18.28 -32.78 5.82
CA THR A 264 -19.38 -33.41 5.09
C THR A 264 -18.86 -34.12 3.85
N PRO A 265 -18.99 -35.46 3.72
CA PRO A 265 -18.58 -36.19 2.52
C PRO A 265 -19.50 -35.89 1.33
N SER A 266 -18.91 -35.78 0.15
CA SER A 266 -19.58 -35.58 -1.14
C SER A 266 -19.72 -36.91 -1.91
N MET A 267 -18.66 -37.73 -1.88
CA MET A 267 -18.56 -39.02 -2.58
C MET A 267 -18.90 -40.22 -1.67
N LYS A 268 -19.07 -41.40 -2.28
CA LYS A 268 -19.39 -42.67 -1.62
C LYS A 268 -18.25 -43.68 -1.73
N VAL A 269 -18.30 -44.70 -0.88
CA VAL A 269 -17.43 -45.88 -1.01
C VAL A 269 -17.77 -46.63 -2.31
N GLY A 270 -16.74 -46.96 -3.09
CA GLY A 270 -16.86 -47.57 -4.41
C GLY A 270 -16.79 -46.58 -5.59
N ASP A 271 -16.88 -45.27 -5.34
CA ASP A 271 -16.72 -44.27 -6.40
C ASP A 271 -15.25 -44.19 -6.87
N HIS A 272 -15.03 -43.94 -8.16
CA HIS A 272 -13.71 -43.63 -8.70
C HIS A 272 -13.36 -42.16 -8.47
N ILE A 273 -12.12 -41.88 -8.08
CA ILE A 273 -11.62 -40.54 -7.76
C ILE A 273 -10.31 -40.23 -8.50
N SER A 274 -10.14 -38.97 -8.87
CA SER A 274 -9.05 -38.40 -9.66
C SER A 274 -8.54 -37.09 -9.05
N GLY A 275 -7.33 -36.68 -9.42
CA GLY A 275 -6.68 -35.49 -8.87
C GLY A 275 -7.47 -34.21 -9.16
N GLY A 276 -7.81 -33.45 -8.11
CA GLY A 276 -8.65 -32.25 -8.18
C GLY A 276 -10.14 -32.45 -7.83
N ASP A 277 -10.59 -33.70 -7.67
CA ASP A 277 -11.99 -34.00 -7.32
C ASP A 277 -12.37 -33.50 -5.91
N VAL A 278 -13.59 -32.97 -5.77
CA VAL A 278 -14.16 -32.53 -4.47
C VAL A 278 -14.84 -33.72 -3.78
N TRP A 279 -14.11 -34.38 -2.87
CA TRP A 279 -14.61 -35.55 -2.14
C TRP A 279 -15.35 -35.21 -0.84
N GLY A 280 -15.24 -33.98 -0.35
CA GLY A 280 -16.04 -33.45 0.76
C GLY A 280 -15.87 -31.95 0.97
N THR A 281 -16.67 -31.40 1.89
CA THR A 281 -16.68 -29.97 2.23
C THR A 281 -16.58 -29.74 3.75
N VAL A 282 -16.05 -28.58 4.13
CA VAL A 282 -15.93 -28.09 5.50
C VAL A 282 -16.47 -26.66 5.57
N PHE A 283 -17.16 -26.32 6.66
CA PHE A 283 -17.45 -24.93 7.00
C PHE A 283 -16.22 -24.29 7.64
N GLU A 284 -15.63 -23.27 7.01
CA GLU A 284 -14.45 -22.58 7.54
C GLU A 284 -14.81 -21.25 8.22
N ASN A 285 -15.48 -20.35 7.50
CA ASN A 285 -15.78 -18.97 7.94
C ASN A 285 -17.15 -18.51 7.44
N SER A 286 -17.66 -17.39 7.99
CA SER A 286 -18.94 -16.78 7.60
C SER A 286 -19.06 -16.51 6.09
N PHE A 287 -17.98 -16.03 5.46
CA PHE A 287 -17.92 -15.79 4.01
C PHE A 287 -17.83 -17.11 3.23
N ILE A 288 -16.79 -17.90 3.53
CA ILE A 288 -16.52 -19.17 2.84
C ILE A 288 -17.15 -20.31 3.64
N SER A 289 -18.46 -20.42 3.42
CA SER A 289 -19.34 -21.42 4.03
C SER A 289 -19.08 -22.86 3.56
N THR A 290 -18.40 -23.04 2.43
CA THR A 290 -18.06 -24.36 1.86
C THR A 290 -16.62 -24.38 1.32
N HIS A 291 -15.65 -24.54 2.22
CA HIS A 291 -14.28 -24.92 1.84
C HIS A 291 -14.32 -26.31 1.22
N ARG A 292 -13.85 -26.44 -0.03
CA ARG A 292 -13.91 -27.67 -0.82
C ARG A 292 -12.62 -28.46 -0.65
N ILE A 293 -12.69 -29.64 -0.05
CA ILE A 293 -11.50 -30.48 0.12
C ILE A 293 -11.24 -31.23 -1.19
N LEU A 294 -10.12 -30.87 -1.81
CA LEU A 294 -9.67 -31.40 -3.10
C LEU A 294 -8.84 -32.67 -2.90
N PHE A 295 -8.98 -33.65 -3.81
CA PHE A 295 -8.07 -34.78 -3.86
C PHE A 295 -6.71 -34.36 -4.47
N PRO A 296 -5.55 -34.80 -3.93
CA PRO A 296 -4.24 -34.32 -4.39
C PRO A 296 -4.02 -34.57 -5.91
N PRO A 297 -3.56 -33.58 -6.71
CA PRO A 297 -3.54 -33.66 -8.17
C PRO A 297 -2.77 -34.83 -8.83
N ARG A 298 -1.92 -35.54 -8.07
CA ARG A 298 -1.17 -36.72 -8.55
C ARG A 298 -1.82 -38.06 -8.17
N GLY A 299 -2.92 -38.03 -7.41
CA GLY A 299 -3.67 -39.21 -7.00
C GLY A 299 -4.72 -39.61 -8.03
N ARG A 300 -5.04 -40.91 -8.07
CA ARG A 300 -6.25 -41.48 -8.67
C ARG A 300 -6.52 -42.84 -8.02
N GLY A 301 -7.75 -43.35 -8.08
CA GLY A 301 -8.09 -44.70 -7.62
C GLY A 301 -9.58 -44.89 -7.34
N THR A 302 -9.91 -45.84 -6.49
CA THR A 302 -11.29 -46.12 -6.06
C THR A 302 -11.39 -46.00 -4.54
N ILE A 303 -12.44 -45.35 -4.04
CA ILE A 303 -12.62 -45.10 -2.60
C ILE A 303 -12.97 -46.41 -1.88
N THR A 304 -12.09 -46.91 -1.02
CA THR A 304 -12.35 -48.10 -0.18
C THR A 304 -13.03 -47.73 1.13
N LYS A 305 -12.80 -46.52 1.63
CA LYS A 305 -13.37 -46.01 2.88
C LYS A 305 -13.41 -44.48 2.83
N ILE A 306 -14.52 -43.91 3.31
CA ILE A 306 -14.67 -42.48 3.59
C ILE A 306 -15.32 -42.35 4.96
N ALA A 307 -14.92 -41.36 5.77
CA ALA A 307 -15.57 -41.12 7.06
C ALA A 307 -16.97 -40.53 6.88
N ALA A 308 -17.82 -40.72 7.89
CA ALA A 308 -19.16 -40.14 7.93
C ALA A 308 -19.11 -38.61 8.17
N LYS A 309 -20.27 -37.94 8.09
CA LYS A 309 -20.38 -36.54 8.54
C LYS A 309 -20.05 -36.44 10.03
N GLY A 310 -19.17 -35.54 10.43
CA GLY A 310 -18.76 -35.37 11.83
C GLY A 310 -17.62 -34.37 12.04
N GLU A 311 -17.19 -34.20 13.29
CA GLU A 311 -16.02 -33.42 13.65
C GLU A 311 -14.73 -34.24 13.48
N TYR A 312 -13.76 -33.68 12.75
CA TYR A 312 -12.40 -34.26 12.62
C TYR A 312 -11.34 -33.15 12.67
N THR A 313 -10.11 -33.51 13.03
CA THR A 313 -8.95 -32.61 12.91
C THR A 313 -8.39 -32.61 11.49
N VAL A 314 -7.54 -31.63 11.17
CA VAL A 314 -6.87 -31.50 9.88
C VAL A 314 -5.98 -32.72 9.53
N VAL A 315 -5.49 -33.44 10.55
CA VAL A 315 -4.53 -34.55 10.44
C VAL A 315 -5.20 -35.93 10.41
N ASP A 316 -6.47 -36.02 10.81
CA ASP A 316 -7.20 -37.29 10.82
C ASP A 316 -7.34 -37.87 9.41
N LYS A 317 -7.14 -39.19 9.29
CA LYS A 317 -7.21 -39.92 8.02
C LYS A 317 -8.65 -40.27 7.69
N ILE A 318 -9.26 -39.47 6.84
CA ILE A 318 -10.72 -39.48 6.56
C ILE A 318 -11.04 -40.27 5.29
N LEU A 319 -10.10 -40.33 4.33
CA LEU A 319 -10.26 -41.00 3.04
C LEU A 319 -9.22 -42.11 2.85
N GLU A 320 -9.65 -43.26 2.37
CA GLU A 320 -8.80 -44.38 1.94
C GLU A 320 -9.11 -44.70 0.47
N VAL A 321 -8.08 -44.73 -0.37
CA VAL A 321 -8.19 -44.96 -1.82
C VAL A 321 -7.29 -46.13 -2.21
N GLU A 322 -7.80 -47.02 -3.05
CA GLU A 322 -7.03 -48.13 -3.62
C GLU A 322 -6.71 -47.88 -5.09
N PHE A 323 -5.44 -48.06 -5.45
CA PHE A 323 -4.94 -47.94 -6.81
C PHE A 323 -3.83 -48.98 -7.06
N ASP A 324 -3.93 -49.73 -8.16
CA ASP A 324 -3.03 -50.85 -8.51
C ASP A 324 -2.77 -51.84 -7.35
N GLY A 325 -3.81 -52.12 -6.54
CA GLY A 325 -3.74 -53.00 -5.37
C GLY A 325 -3.01 -52.42 -4.14
N LYS A 326 -2.54 -51.17 -4.22
CA LYS A 326 -1.98 -50.43 -3.09
C LYS A 326 -3.03 -49.47 -2.52
N LYS A 327 -3.23 -49.53 -1.21
CA LYS A 327 -4.10 -48.58 -0.49
C LYS A 327 -3.29 -47.39 0.02
N THR A 328 -3.84 -46.18 -0.10
CA THR A 328 -3.28 -44.94 0.43
C THR A 328 -4.33 -44.16 1.21
N GLU A 329 -3.94 -43.69 2.40
CA GLU A 329 -4.79 -42.92 3.31
C GLU A 329 -4.49 -41.42 3.15
N TYR A 330 -5.53 -40.59 3.16
CA TYR A 330 -5.45 -39.14 2.99
C TYR A 330 -6.17 -38.40 4.13
N PRO A 331 -5.53 -37.38 4.74
CA PRO A 331 -6.18 -36.47 5.68
C PRO A 331 -6.84 -35.28 4.94
N MET A 332 -7.37 -34.29 5.67
CA MET A 332 -7.90 -33.07 5.05
C MET A 332 -6.82 -32.23 4.37
N MET A 333 -5.63 -32.15 4.98
CA MET A 333 -4.51 -31.39 4.44
C MET A 333 -3.79 -32.13 3.30
N GLN A 334 -3.35 -31.37 2.30
CA GLN A 334 -2.39 -31.81 1.29
C GLN A 334 -1.11 -30.99 1.42
N SER A 335 0.05 -31.57 1.08
CA SER A 335 1.30 -30.83 0.96
C SER A 335 1.67 -30.63 -0.50
N TRP A 336 2.04 -29.41 -0.90
CA TRP A 336 2.37 -29.09 -2.30
C TRP A 336 3.65 -28.24 -2.43
N PRO A 337 4.57 -28.57 -3.36
CA PRO A 337 5.83 -27.85 -3.54
C PRO A 337 5.65 -26.46 -4.16
N VAL A 338 6.16 -25.41 -3.51
CA VAL A 338 5.85 -24.00 -3.85
C VAL A 338 6.40 -23.56 -5.21
N ARG A 339 7.50 -24.18 -5.65
CA ARG A 339 8.15 -23.91 -6.95
C ARG A 339 7.45 -24.59 -8.15
N VAL A 340 6.42 -25.42 -7.92
CA VAL A 340 5.66 -26.09 -8.99
C VAL A 340 4.24 -25.50 -9.04
N PRO A 341 3.79 -24.94 -10.17
CA PRO A 341 2.42 -24.46 -10.30
C PRO A 341 1.42 -25.61 -10.17
N ARG A 342 0.30 -25.37 -9.48
CA ARG A 342 -0.79 -26.35 -9.37
C ARG A 342 -1.45 -26.55 -10.75
N PRO A 343 -1.57 -27.79 -11.25
CA PRO A 343 -2.05 -28.06 -12.59
C PRO A 343 -3.55 -27.76 -12.73
N SER A 344 -3.97 -27.41 -13.94
CA SER A 344 -5.34 -27.07 -14.34
C SER A 344 -5.73 -27.85 -15.59
N THR A 345 -7.02 -27.89 -15.93
CA THR A 345 -7.54 -28.58 -17.12
C THR A 345 -7.21 -27.78 -18.39
N GLU A 346 -7.57 -26.50 -18.41
CA GLU A 346 -7.23 -25.57 -19.48
C GLU A 346 -7.14 -24.11 -18.96
N LYS A 347 -6.29 -23.28 -19.59
CA LYS A 347 -6.29 -21.82 -19.39
C LYS A 347 -7.39 -21.20 -20.25
N LEU A 348 -8.24 -20.37 -19.64
CA LEU A 348 -9.36 -19.68 -20.28
C LEU A 348 -9.05 -18.21 -20.52
N ALA A 349 -9.75 -17.60 -21.48
CA ALA A 349 -9.78 -16.14 -21.60
C ALA A 349 -10.54 -15.52 -20.41
N ALA A 350 -9.99 -14.43 -19.89
CA ALA A 350 -10.64 -13.60 -18.87
C ALA A 350 -11.56 -12.57 -19.54
N ASP A 351 -12.85 -12.64 -19.25
CA ASP A 351 -13.93 -11.83 -19.85
C ASP A 351 -14.59 -10.87 -18.86
N GLN A 352 -14.49 -11.13 -17.55
CA GLN A 352 -15.06 -10.33 -16.48
C GLN A 352 -14.06 -9.28 -15.97
N PRO A 353 -14.51 -8.03 -15.70
CA PRO A 353 -13.66 -6.99 -15.14
C PRO A 353 -13.27 -7.29 -13.68
N PHE A 354 -12.03 -6.95 -13.35
CA PHE A 354 -11.58 -6.82 -11.96
C PHE A 354 -11.95 -5.41 -11.49
N ILE A 355 -12.98 -5.33 -10.64
CA ILE A 355 -13.50 -4.07 -10.12
C ILE A 355 -12.71 -3.74 -8.86
N VAL A 356 -12.09 -2.56 -8.82
CA VAL A 356 -11.31 -2.06 -7.67
C VAL A 356 -12.11 -1.03 -6.85
N GLY A 357 -13.15 -0.43 -7.43
CA GLY A 357 -13.93 0.64 -6.83
C GLY A 357 -13.30 2.03 -6.99
N GLN A 358 -12.26 2.16 -7.81
CA GLN A 358 -11.51 3.40 -8.03
C GLN A 358 -11.70 3.86 -9.47
N ARG A 359 -12.32 5.04 -9.67
CA ARG A 359 -12.81 5.53 -10.97
C ARG A 359 -11.78 5.47 -12.09
N VAL A 360 -10.56 5.94 -11.83
CA VAL A 360 -9.46 5.94 -12.82
C VAL A 360 -8.99 4.53 -13.16
N LEU A 361 -9.00 3.60 -12.21
CA LEU A 361 -8.62 2.20 -12.45
C LEU A 361 -9.71 1.48 -13.26
N ASP A 362 -10.95 1.54 -12.80
CA ASP A 362 -12.06 0.79 -13.39
C ASP A 362 -12.53 1.35 -14.75
N ALA A 363 -12.27 2.63 -15.05
CA ALA A 363 -12.63 3.25 -16.32
C ALA A 363 -11.47 3.38 -17.32
N LEU A 364 -10.32 3.96 -16.94
CA LEU A 364 -9.26 4.26 -17.90
C LEU A 364 -8.33 3.06 -18.12
N PHE A 365 -7.99 2.32 -17.07
CA PHE A 365 -6.97 1.26 -17.09
C PHE A 365 -7.46 -0.06 -16.47
N PRO A 366 -8.64 -0.60 -16.88
CA PRO A 366 -9.28 -1.70 -16.19
C PRO A 366 -8.48 -3.00 -16.24
N GLY A 367 -8.56 -3.76 -15.14
CA GLY A 367 -8.09 -5.14 -15.05
C GLY A 367 -9.20 -6.16 -15.34
N VAL A 368 -8.83 -7.44 -15.39
CA VAL A 368 -9.75 -8.58 -15.58
C VAL A 368 -9.56 -9.59 -14.44
N LEU A 369 -10.59 -10.36 -14.12
CA LEU A 369 -10.47 -11.48 -13.18
C LEU A 369 -9.59 -12.58 -13.80
N GLY A 370 -8.42 -12.82 -13.21
CA GLY A 370 -7.34 -13.61 -13.83
C GLY A 370 -6.25 -12.79 -14.51
N GLY A 371 -6.26 -11.45 -14.36
CA GLY A 371 -5.33 -10.55 -15.05
C GLY A 371 -3.99 -10.33 -14.34
N THR A 372 -3.01 -9.78 -15.06
CA THR A 372 -1.72 -9.32 -14.50
C THR A 372 -1.62 -7.80 -14.49
N VAL A 373 -1.39 -7.24 -13.32
CA VAL A 373 -1.30 -5.79 -13.06
C VAL A 373 0.02 -5.47 -12.37
N ALA A 374 0.72 -4.43 -12.85
CA ALA A 374 1.83 -3.81 -12.12
C ALA A 374 1.48 -2.41 -11.63
N ILE A 375 1.87 -2.11 -10.39
CA ILE A 375 1.77 -0.78 -9.77
C ILE A 375 3.19 -0.29 -9.44
N PRO A 376 3.95 0.27 -10.40
CA PRO A 376 5.20 0.93 -10.10
C PRO A 376 4.96 2.32 -9.51
N GLY A 377 5.83 2.71 -8.59
CA GLY A 377 5.90 4.07 -8.09
C GLY A 377 6.98 4.23 -7.05
N ALA A 378 7.45 5.46 -6.84
CA ALA A 378 8.35 5.77 -5.75
C ALA A 378 7.70 5.50 -4.37
N PHE A 379 8.51 5.46 -3.32
CA PHE A 379 8.02 5.41 -1.95
C PHE A 379 7.12 6.63 -1.63
N GLY A 380 6.08 6.44 -0.82
CA GLY A 380 5.12 7.50 -0.47
C GLY A 380 4.10 7.87 -1.55
N CYS A 381 4.09 7.24 -2.73
CA CYS A 381 3.14 7.59 -3.80
C CYS A 381 1.73 7.01 -3.62
N GLY A 382 1.48 6.18 -2.60
CA GLY A 382 0.17 5.58 -2.32
C GLY A 382 -0.04 4.12 -2.77
N LYS A 383 1.03 3.37 -3.10
CA LYS A 383 0.95 1.95 -3.50
C LYS A 383 0.13 1.11 -2.51
N THR A 384 0.51 1.13 -1.24
CA THR A 384 -0.13 0.35 -0.17
C THR A 384 -1.59 0.78 0.06
N VAL A 385 -1.95 2.04 -0.17
CA VAL A 385 -3.35 2.53 -0.12
C VAL A 385 -4.18 1.92 -1.25
N ILE A 386 -3.62 1.75 -2.45
CA ILE A 386 -4.28 1.05 -3.56
C ILE A 386 -4.40 -0.44 -3.23
N SER A 387 -3.34 -1.10 -2.73
CA SER A 387 -3.39 -2.49 -2.26
C SER A 387 -4.47 -2.70 -1.18
N GLN A 388 -4.59 -1.78 -0.22
CA GLN A 388 -5.60 -1.81 0.83
C GLN A 388 -7.02 -1.62 0.23
N SER A 389 -7.18 -0.69 -0.72
CA SER A 389 -8.46 -0.44 -1.41
C SER A 389 -8.91 -1.65 -2.23
N VAL A 390 -8.01 -2.29 -2.98
CA VAL A 390 -8.29 -3.54 -3.68
C VAL A 390 -8.66 -4.65 -2.69
N SER A 391 -8.01 -4.74 -1.53
CA SER A 391 -8.30 -5.75 -0.49
C SER A 391 -9.69 -5.57 0.15
N LYS A 392 -10.13 -4.32 0.31
CA LYS A 392 -11.47 -3.96 0.80
C LYS A 392 -12.55 -4.23 -0.26
N PHE A 393 -12.36 -3.71 -1.47
CA PHE A 393 -13.46 -3.47 -2.41
C PHE A 393 -13.47 -4.36 -3.65
N SER A 394 -12.46 -5.23 -3.84
CA SER A 394 -12.44 -6.11 -5.02
C SER A 394 -13.58 -7.14 -5.03
N ASN A 395 -14.04 -7.43 -6.24
CA ASN A 395 -15.00 -8.49 -6.57
C ASN A 395 -14.38 -9.90 -6.53
N SER A 396 -13.44 -10.16 -5.61
CA SER A 396 -12.78 -11.45 -5.41
C SER A 396 -13.23 -12.10 -4.09
N ASP A 397 -13.37 -13.43 -4.09
CA ASP A 397 -13.79 -14.22 -2.94
C ASP A 397 -12.70 -14.25 -1.86
N VAL A 398 -11.44 -14.38 -2.27
CA VAL A 398 -10.27 -14.55 -1.39
C VAL A 398 -9.19 -13.54 -1.75
N ILE A 399 -8.57 -12.95 -0.73
CA ILE A 399 -7.38 -12.09 -0.86
C ILE A 399 -6.15 -12.83 -0.31
N VAL A 400 -5.06 -12.87 -1.06
CA VAL A 400 -3.76 -13.37 -0.58
C VAL A 400 -2.75 -12.22 -0.66
N TYR A 401 -2.43 -11.63 0.48
CA TYR A 401 -1.51 -10.48 0.55
C TYR A 401 -0.13 -10.94 1.03
N VAL A 402 0.88 -10.75 0.19
CA VAL A 402 2.28 -11.07 0.48
C VAL A 402 3.07 -9.78 0.67
N GLY A 403 3.45 -9.52 1.92
CA GLY A 403 4.49 -8.57 2.28
C GLY A 403 5.87 -9.19 2.02
N CYS A 404 6.61 -8.62 1.08
CA CYS A 404 7.95 -9.06 0.70
C CYS A 404 8.94 -7.91 0.90
N GLY A 405 9.65 -7.91 2.02
CA GLY A 405 10.76 -6.98 2.31
C GLY A 405 10.35 -5.56 2.70
N GLU A 406 9.07 -5.33 3.00
CA GLU A 406 8.56 -4.03 3.47
C GLU A 406 8.89 -3.76 4.94
N ARG A 407 8.71 -2.52 5.40
CA ARG A 407 9.07 -2.12 6.78
C ARG A 407 8.15 -2.79 7.81
N GLY A 408 8.68 -3.00 9.01
CA GLY A 408 7.89 -3.51 10.14
C GLY A 408 6.63 -2.68 10.40
N ASN A 409 6.75 -1.35 10.35
CA ASN A 409 5.64 -0.42 10.61
C ASN A 409 4.54 -0.52 9.54
N GLU A 410 4.90 -0.61 8.25
CA GLU A 410 3.95 -0.78 7.14
C GLU A 410 3.19 -2.11 7.25
N MET A 411 3.86 -3.17 7.73
CA MET A 411 3.23 -4.45 8.03
C MET A 411 2.35 -4.41 9.28
N ALA A 412 2.75 -3.66 10.31
CA ALA A 412 1.98 -3.49 11.54
C ALA A 412 0.70 -2.66 11.31
N GLU A 413 0.75 -1.64 10.46
CA GLU A 413 -0.41 -0.87 9.98
C GLU A 413 -1.42 -1.80 9.28
N VAL A 414 -0.97 -2.60 8.30
CA VAL A 414 -1.78 -3.63 7.63
C VAL A 414 -2.41 -4.61 8.63
N LEU A 415 -1.63 -5.10 9.59
CA LEU A 415 -2.08 -6.07 10.61
C LEU A 415 -3.08 -5.48 11.62
N LYS A 416 -3.04 -4.16 11.86
CA LYS A 416 -3.99 -3.44 12.73
C LYS A 416 -5.28 -3.10 11.98
N ASP A 417 -5.18 -2.56 10.77
CA ASP A 417 -6.32 -2.09 9.99
C ASP A 417 -7.21 -3.25 9.52
N PHE A 418 -6.63 -4.36 9.03
CA PHE A 418 -7.40 -5.43 8.38
C PHE A 418 -8.44 -6.10 9.32
N PRO A 419 -8.20 -6.29 10.63
CA PRO A 419 -9.22 -6.69 11.59
C PRO A 419 -10.36 -5.68 11.82
N GLU A 420 -10.07 -4.37 11.81
CA GLU A 420 -11.06 -3.30 12.04
C GLU A 420 -11.98 -3.10 10.81
N LEU A 421 -11.46 -3.37 9.61
CA LEU A 421 -12.15 -3.20 8.34
C LEU A 421 -13.22 -4.28 8.10
N THR A 422 -14.48 -3.84 8.01
CA THR A 422 -15.65 -4.70 7.76
C THR A 422 -16.27 -4.44 6.39
N ILE A 423 -16.82 -5.48 5.78
CA ILE A 423 -17.64 -5.42 4.56
C ILE A 423 -19.05 -5.94 4.83
N GLU A 424 -20.04 -5.43 4.10
CA GLU A 424 -21.42 -5.90 4.16
C GLU A 424 -21.65 -7.01 3.12
N VAL A 425 -21.87 -8.25 3.59
CA VAL A 425 -22.27 -9.40 2.77
C VAL A 425 -23.54 -10.01 3.37
N ASP A 426 -24.53 -10.28 2.54
CA ASP A 426 -25.88 -10.74 2.94
C ASP A 426 -26.52 -9.91 4.08
N GLY A 427 -26.25 -8.61 4.09
CA GLY A 427 -26.73 -7.67 5.12
C GLY A 427 -26.04 -7.80 6.48
N ARG A 428 -24.89 -8.49 6.56
CA ARG A 428 -24.07 -8.64 7.77
C ARG A 428 -22.72 -7.96 7.61
N LYS A 429 -22.28 -7.23 8.64
CA LYS A 429 -20.91 -6.72 8.73
C LYS A 429 -19.99 -7.80 9.27
N GLU A 430 -18.99 -8.17 8.47
CA GLU A 430 -17.99 -9.19 8.79
C GLU A 430 -16.59 -8.66 8.43
N PRO A 431 -15.52 -8.96 9.21
CA PRO A 431 -14.20 -8.38 9.03
C PRO A 431 -13.42 -9.04 7.88
N ILE A 432 -12.70 -8.25 7.08
CA ILE A 432 -12.05 -8.75 5.84
C ILE A 432 -11.03 -9.86 6.10
N MET A 433 -10.41 -9.91 7.30
CA MET A 433 -9.50 -11.00 7.71
C MET A 433 -10.08 -12.40 7.54
N LYS A 434 -11.40 -12.60 7.65
CA LYS A 434 -12.04 -13.92 7.43
C LYS A 434 -12.00 -14.41 5.98
N ARG A 435 -11.70 -13.55 5.00
CA ARG A 435 -11.46 -13.90 3.59
C ARG A 435 -10.02 -13.67 3.11
N THR A 436 -9.13 -13.28 4.01
CA THR A 436 -7.74 -12.93 3.69
C THR A 436 -6.77 -13.92 4.30
N THR A 437 -5.70 -14.25 3.57
CA THR A 437 -4.49 -14.88 4.12
C THR A 437 -3.34 -13.86 4.02
N LEU A 438 -2.65 -13.60 5.13
CA LEU A 438 -1.50 -12.69 5.18
C LEU A 438 -0.19 -13.48 5.25
N ILE A 439 0.76 -13.15 4.39
CA ILE A 439 2.14 -13.66 4.44
C ILE A 439 3.06 -12.45 4.66
N ALA A 440 3.58 -12.33 5.87
CA ALA A 440 4.37 -11.20 6.34
C ALA A 440 5.86 -11.56 6.37
N ASN A 441 6.62 -11.10 5.39
CA ASN A 441 8.09 -11.15 5.41
C ASN A 441 8.67 -9.73 5.46
N THR A 442 9.03 -9.23 6.63
CA THR A 442 9.58 -7.87 6.80
C THR A 442 10.99 -7.72 6.20
N SER A 443 11.47 -6.48 6.08
CA SER A 443 12.85 -6.17 5.68
C SER A 443 13.91 -6.81 6.58
N ASN A 444 13.62 -7.00 7.87
CA ASN A 444 14.54 -7.64 8.83
C ASN A 444 14.57 -9.18 8.70
N MET A 445 13.58 -9.80 8.05
CA MET A 445 13.60 -11.24 7.82
C MET A 445 14.60 -11.64 6.73
N PRO A 446 15.22 -12.85 6.83
CA PRO A 446 16.30 -13.27 5.94
C PRO A 446 15.96 -13.22 4.45
N VAL A 447 16.99 -12.91 3.66
CA VAL A 447 16.88 -12.61 2.23
C VAL A 447 16.34 -13.80 1.43
N ALA A 448 16.64 -15.02 1.84
CA ALA A 448 16.09 -16.24 1.25
C ALA A 448 14.57 -16.39 1.48
N ALA A 449 14.06 -15.97 2.65
CA ALA A 449 12.64 -16.03 2.97
C ALA A 449 11.80 -15.04 2.12
N ARG A 450 12.41 -13.96 1.61
CA ARG A 450 11.80 -13.05 0.62
C ARG A 450 11.56 -13.71 -0.74
N GLU A 451 12.40 -14.67 -1.17
CA GLU A 451 12.08 -15.48 -2.35
C GLU A 451 10.99 -16.51 -2.02
N ALA A 452 11.05 -17.14 -0.84
CA ALA A 452 10.07 -18.14 -0.43
C ALA A 452 8.65 -17.55 -0.31
N SER A 453 8.47 -16.38 0.29
CA SER A 453 7.16 -15.78 0.57
C SER A 453 6.31 -15.57 -0.68
N ILE A 454 6.92 -15.13 -1.79
CA ILE A 454 6.27 -14.95 -3.09
C ILE A 454 5.75 -16.30 -3.62
N TYR A 455 6.56 -17.36 -3.58
CA TYR A 455 6.15 -18.70 -4.03
C TYR A 455 5.11 -19.35 -3.10
N THR A 456 5.24 -19.15 -1.78
CA THR A 456 4.26 -19.57 -0.77
C THR A 456 2.90 -18.94 -1.08
N GLY A 457 2.84 -17.61 -1.29
CA GLY A 457 1.60 -16.88 -1.56
C GLY A 457 0.90 -17.28 -2.85
N ILE A 458 1.62 -17.37 -3.98
CA ILE A 458 0.99 -17.80 -5.24
C ILE A 458 0.50 -19.25 -5.16
N THR A 459 1.16 -20.11 -4.37
CA THR A 459 0.73 -21.51 -4.19
C THR A 459 -0.52 -21.62 -3.30
N VAL A 460 -0.69 -20.72 -2.33
CA VAL A 460 -1.94 -20.56 -1.57
C VAL A 460 -3.06 -19.99 -2.46
N ALA A 461 -2.76 -18.99 -3.30
CA ALA A 461 -3.73 -18.44 -4.25
C ALA A 461 -4.20 -19.51 -5.28
N GLU A 462 -3.27 -20.32 -5.79
CA GLU A 462 -3.59 -21.47 -6.64
C GLU A 462 -4.42 -22.56 -5.93
N TYR A 463 -4.28 -22.73 -4.62
CA TYR A 463 -5.12 -23.65 -3.87
C TYR A 463 -6.59 -23.18 -3.83
N PHE A 464 -6.82 -21.89 -3.54
CA PHE A 464 -8.18 -21.34 -3.55
C PHE A 464 -8.78 -21.26 -4.97
N ARG A 465 -7.97 -20.92 -5.98
CA ARG A 465 -8.35 -21.01 -7.41
C ARG A 465 -8.87 -22.40 -7.77
N ASP A 466 -8.18 -23.46 -7.36
CA ASP A 466 -8.57 -24.85 -7.68
C ASP A 466 -9.87 -25.30 -6.98
N GLN A 467 -10.28 -24.62 -5.91
CA GLN A 467 -11.61 -24.80 -5.32
C GLN A 467 -12.72 -24.21 -6.20
N GLY A 468 -12.39 -23.41 -7.22
CA GLY A 468 -13.35 -22.67 -8.05
C GLY A 468 -13.85 -21.41 -7.36
N LEU A 469 -12.88 -20.58 -6.94
CA LEU A 469 -13.06 -19.24 -6.37
C LEU A 469 -12.22 -18.25 -7.18
N ASP A 470 -12.61 -16.97 -7.16
CA ASP A 470 -11.84 -15.88 -7.76
C ASP A 470 -10.94 -15.19 -6.73
N VAL A 471 -9.62 -15.23 -6.97
CA VAL A 471 -8.59 -14.87 -5.99
C VAL A 471 -7.81 -13.65 -6.45
N ALA A 472 -7.65 -12.66 -5.57
CA ALA A 472 -6.71 -11.55 -5.77
C ALA A 472 -5.44 -11.79 -4.95
N MET A 473 -4.30 -11.94 -5.64
CA MET A 473 -2.98 -11.98 -5.00
C MET A 473 -2.30 -10.61 -5.08
N MET A 474 -1.76 -10.14 -3.97
CA MET A 474 -0.91 -8.94 -3.89
C MET A 474 0.52 -9.31 -3.53
N ALA A 475 1.48 -8.71 -4.22
CA ALA A 475 2.90 -8.82 -3.91
C ALA A 475 3.47 -7.41 -3.69
N ASP A 476 3.53 -6.98 -2.43
CA ASP A 476 4.11 -5.70 -2.00
C ASP A 476 5.43 -5.96 -1.23
N SER A 477 6.62 -5.83 -1.82
CA SER A 477 6.91 -5.44 -3.21
C SER A 477 7.84 -6.40 -3.97
N SER A 478 7.57 -6.55 -5.27
CA SER A 478 8.34 -7.40 -6.17
C SER A 478 9.79 -6.92 -6.39
N SER A 479 10.06 -5.63 -6.17
CA SER A 479 11.42 -5.07 -6.21
C SER A 479 12.31 -5.62 -5.09
N ARG A 480 11.78 -5.84 -3.88
CA ARG A 480 12.53 -6.44 -2.76
C ARG A 480 12.84 -7.92 -3.00
N TRP A 481 11.98 -8.63 -3.73
CA TRP A 481 12.26 -9.98 -4.22
C TRP A 481 13.39 -9.97 -5.27
N ALA A 482 13.37 -9.04 -6.23
CA ALA A 482 14.45 -8.89 -7.21
C ALA A 482 15.79 -8.51 -6.56
N GLU A 483 15.79 -7.62 -5.56
CA GLU A 483 16.97 -7.31 -4.75
C GLU A 483 17.50 -8.53 -4.01
N ALA A 484 16.62 -9.38 -3.46
CA ALA A 484 17.00 -10.63 -2.83
C ALA A 484 17.68 -11.59 -3.82
N LEU A 485 17.12 -11.75 -5.02
CA LEU A 485 17.74 -12.55 -6.10
C LEU A 485 19.13 -12.01 -6.49
N ARG A 486 19.32 -10.69 -6.52
CA ARG A 486 20.63 -10.05 -6.73
C ARG A 486 21.64 -10.41 -5.62
N GLU A 487 21.23 -10.31 -4.36
CA GLU A 487 22.11 -10.62 -3.23
C GLU A 487 22.49 -12.11 -3.16
N ILE A 488 21.54 -13.01 -3.48
CA ILE A 488 21.77 -14.46 -3.57
C ILE A 488 22.77 -14.75 -4.70
N SER A 489 22.51 -14.25 -5.92
CA SER A 489 23.37 -14.48 -7.09
C SER A 489 24.79 -13.94 -6.88
N GLY A 490 24.91 -12.77 -6.26
CA GLY A 490 26.20 -12.17 -5.86
C GLY A 490 26.99 -13.04 -4.88
N ARG A 491 26.35 -13.64 -3.85
CA ARG A 491 27.02 -14.59 -2.95
C ARG A 491 27.42 -15.91 -3.63
N LEU A 492 26.75 -16.27 -4.73
CA LEU A 492 27.02 -17.50 -5.48
C LEU A 492 28.13 -17.38 -6.53
N GLY A 493 28.74 -16.19 -6.65
CA GLY A 493 29.79 -15.91 -7.64
C GLY A 493 29.28 -15.92 -9.08
N GLU A 494 27.98 -15.71 -9.28
CA GLU A 494 27.36 -15.69 -10.61
C GLU A 494 27.67 -14.36 -11.32
N MET A 495 27.77 -14.38 -12.65
CA MET A 495 28.05 -13.17 -13.42
C MET A 495 26.80 -12.27 -13.44
N PRO A 496 26.89 -11.01 -12.94
CA PRO A 496 25.77 -10.09 -12.99
C PRO A 496 25.47 -9.63 -14.42
N ALA A 497 24.20 -9.34 -14.67
CA ALA A 497 23.72 -8.55 -15.79
C ALA A 497 23.50 -7.08 -15.34
N ASP A 498 22.55 -6.39 -15.96
CA ASP A 498 22.28 -4.97 -15.71
C ASP A 498 22.03 -4.65 -14.23
N GLN A 499 22.62 -3.56 -13.75
CA GLN A 499 22.55 -3.08 -12.36
C GLN A 499 22.85 -4.13 -11.27
N GLY A 500 23.62 -5.17 -11.61
CA GLY A 500 23.99 -6.25 -10.70
C GLY A 500 22.99 -7.40 -10.62
N PHE A 501 21.83 -7.33 -11.28
CA PHE A 501 20.81 -8.40 -11.19
C PHE A 501 21.22 -9.67 -11.96
N PRO A 502 20.73 -10.86 -11.58
CA PRO A 502 21.00 -12.09 -12.32
C PRO A 502 20.34 -12.10 -13.70
N ALA A 503 21.00 -12.71 -14.69
CA ALA A 503 20.45 -12.88 -16.04
C ALA A 503 19.11 -13.64 -16.09
N TYR A 504 18.77 -14.42 -15.06
CA TYR A 504 17.49 -15.12 -14.93
C TYR A 504 16.36 -14.30 -14.30
N LEU A 505 16.56 -13.01 -13.96
CA LEU A 505 15.54 -12.15 -13.34
C LEU A 505 14.23 -12.12 -14.15
N GLY A 506 14.31 -11.83 -15.46
CA GLY A 506 13.14 -11.79 -16.33
C GLY A 506 12.39 -13.13 -16.42
N ALA A 507 13.13 -14.25 -16.43
CA ALA A 507 12.54 -15.59 -16.43
C ALA A 507 11.85 -15.93 -15.10
N LYS A 508 12.43 -15.52 -13.95
CA LYS A 508 11.81 -15.65 -12.62
C LYS A 508 10.51 -14.84 -12.55
N LEU A 509 10.53 -13.57 -12.94
CA LEU A 509 9.34 -12.70 -12.98
C LEU A 509 8.26 -13.27 -13.91
N ALA A 510 8.62 -13.73 -15.11
CA ALA A 510 7.68 -14.36 -16.04
C ALA A 510 7.06 -15.63 -15.45
N SER A 511 7.85 -16.51 -14.84
CA SER A 511 7.37 -17.73 -14.18
C SER A 511 6.44 -17.49 -12.98
N PHE A 512 6.46 -16.28 -12.41
CA PHE A 512 5.54 -15.85 -11.37
C PHE A 512 4.24 -15.29 -11.97
N TYR A 513 4.32 -14.29 -12.84
CA TYR A 513 3.14 -13.66 -13.43
C TYR A 513 2.33 -14.61 -14.33
N GLU A 514 2.96 -15.58 -15.00
CA GLU A 514 2.26 -16.61 -15.80
C GLU A 514 1.51 -17.67 -14.97
N ARG A 515 1.60 -17.63 -13.63
CA ARG A 515 0.70 -18.41 -12.75
C ARG A 515 -0.67 -17.73 -12.57
N ALA A 516 -0.78 -16.45 -12.93
CA ALA A 516 -2.07 -15.77 -13.09
C ALA A 516 -2.88 -16.38 -14.25
N GLY A 517 -4.17 -16.08 -14.25
CA GLY A 517 -5.10 -16.49 -15.29
C GLY A 517 -6.44 -16.97 -14.72
N ARG A 518 -7.44 -16.99 -15.59
CA ARG A 518 -8.68 -17.76 -15.41
C ARG A 518 -8.44 -19.17 -15.95
N VAL A 519 -8.90 -20.20 -15.24
CA VAL A 519 -8.72 -21.60 -15.64
C VAL A 519 -9.99 -22.41 -15.42
N GLN A 520 -10.15 -23.52 -16.16
CA GLN A 520 -10.97 -24.64 -15.71
C GLN A 520 -10.13 -25.47 -14.74
N THR A 521 -10.63 -25.71 -13.53
CA THR A 521 -9.91 -26.47 -12.50
C THR A 521 -9.86 -27.95 -12.85
N LEU A 522 -8.94 -28.71 -12.27
CA LEU A 522 -8.96 -30.17 -12.36
C LEU A 522 -10.08 -30.78 -11.52
N GLY A 523 -10.59 -31.91 -12.00
CA GLY A 523 -11.49 -32.81 -11.29
C GLY A 523 -12.95 -32.35 -11.20
N SER A 524 -13.80 -33.28 -10.79
CA SER A 524 -15.26 -33.15 -10.69
C SER A 524 -15.70 -32.45 -9.38
N PRO A 525 -16.81 -31.70 -9.38
CA PRO A 525 -17.55 -31.22 -10.56
C PRO A 525 -16.73 -30.20 -11.35
N ASP A 526 -17.12 -29.88 -12.59
CA ASP A 526 -16.50 -28.79 -13.35
C ASP A 526 -16.61 -27.45 -12.60
N ARG A 527 -15.49 -26.72 -12.52
CA ARG A 527 -15.41 -25.40 -11.89
C ARG A 527 -14.46 -24.51 -12.68
N HIS A 528 -14.75 -23.21 -12.66
CA HIS A 528 -13.83 -22.17 -13.10
C HIS A 528 -13.33 -21.41 -11.86
N GLY A 529 -12.11 -20.88 -11.93
CA GLY A 529 -11.56 -19.98 -10.93
C GLY A 529 -10.45 -19.14 -11.55
N SER A 530 -10.11 -18.02 -10.92
CA SER A 530 -9.08 -17.12 -11.42
C SER A 530 -8.09 -16.67 -10.35
N ILE A 531 -6.89 -16.28 -10.79
CA ILE A 531 -5.93 -15.53 -9.98
C ILE A 531 -5.60 -14.23 -10.70
N SER A 532 -6.05 -13.12 -10.14
CA SER A 532 -5.54 -11.78 -10.48
C SER A 532 -4.28 -11.50 -9.68
N ILE A 533 -3.15 -11.19 -10.33
CA ILE A 533 -1.92 -10.79 -9.64
C ILE A 533 -1.73 -9.28 -9.75
N VAL A 534 -1.62 -8.62 -8.60
CA VAL A 534 -1.29 -7.20 -8.45
C VAL A 534 0.10 -7.08 -7.83
N GLY A 535 1.11 -6.81 -8.67
CA GLY A 535 2.50 -6.64 -8.24
C GLY A 535 2.86 -5.18 -8.01
N ALA A 536 3.20 -4.80 -6.78
CA ALA A 536 3.76 -3.48 -6.52
C ALA A 536 5.26 -3.48 -6.84
N VAL A 537 5.70 -2.44 -7.55
CA VAL A 537 7.10 -2.24 -7.94
C VAL A 537 7.60 -0.94 -7.31
N SER A 538 8.79 -0.98 -6.72
CA SER A 538 9.42 0.16 -6.04
C SER A 538 10.74 0.50 -6.74
N PRO A 539 10.71 1.07 -7.96
CA PRO A 539 11.92 1.50 -8.65
C PRO A 539 12.67 2.57 -7.84
N PRO A 540 14.02 2.53 -7.80
CA PRO A 540 14.82 3.54 -7.11
C PRO A 540 14.54 4.93 -7.71
N GLY A 541 14.23 5.90 -6.84
CA GLY A 541 13.89 7.27 -7.23
C GLY A 541 12.54 7.45 -7.97
N GLY A 542 11.90 6.37 -8.43
CA GLY A 542 10.75 6.42 -9.34
C GLY A 542 11.11 6.27 -10.82
N ASP A 543 12.33 5.86 -11.17
CA ASP A 543 12.74 5.68 -12.57
C ASP A 543 12.27 4.34 -13.16
N PHE A 544 11.49 4.39 -14.24
CA PHE A 544 11.00 3.20 -14.93
C PHE A 544 12.06 2.50 -15.80
N SER A 545 13.26 3.08 -15.98
CA SER A 545 14.39 2.44 -16.68
C SER A 545 15.04 1.29 -15.90
N ASP A 546 14.71 1.16 -14.61
CA ASP A 546 15.11 0.05 -13.75
C ASP A 546 14.81 -1.33 -14.39
N PRO A 547 15.76 -2.30 -14.34
CA PRO A 547 15.58 -3.60 -15.00
C PRO A 547 14.46 -4.45 -14.39
N VAL A 548 14.08 -4.26 -13.12
CA VAL A 548 12.92 -4.96 -12.53
C VAL A 548 11.63 -4.43 -13.14
N THR A 549 11.51 -3.12 -13.27
CA THR A 549 10.38 -2.42 -13.89
C THR A 549 10.27 -2.73 -15.38
N THR A 550 11.40 -2.67 -16.10
CA THR A 550 11.48 -3.01 -17.54
C THR A 550 11.12 -4.48 -17.79
N SER A 551 11.61 -5.41 -16.97
CA SER A 551 11.22 -6.82 -17.05
C SER A 551 9.73 -7.02 -16.78
N THR A 552 9.19 -6.34 -15.78
CA THR A 552 7.76 -6.43 -15.41
C THR A 552 6.86 -5.88 -16.52
N LEU A 553 7.20 -4.71 -17.08
CA LEU A 553 6.52 -4.07 -18.22
C LEU A 553 6.36 -5.01 -19.43
N GLY A 554 7.38 -5.80 -19.73
CA GLY A 554 7.35 -6.78 -20.83
C GLY A 554 6.38 -7.95 -20.61
N ILE A 555 6.03 -8.25 -19.36
CA ILE A 555 5.20 -9.40 -18.99
C ILE A 555 3.74 -8.99 -18.73
N VAL A 556 3.53 -7.92 -17.95
CA VAL A 556 2.19 -7.55 -17.49
C VAL A 556 1.30 -6.96 -18.58
N GLN A 557 0.01 -7.17 -18.43
CA GLN A 557 -1.00 -6.69 -19.39
C GLN A 557 -1.61 -5.35 -18.96
N VAL A 558 -1.55 -5.00 -17.68
CA VAL A 558 -1.99 -3.71 -17.13
C VAL A 558 -0.86 -3.04 -16.33
N PHE A 559 -0.76 -1.73 -16.48
CA PHE A 559 0.29 -0.90 -15.90
C PHE A 559 -0.34 0.37 -15.31
N TRP A 560 -0.30 0.51 -13.98
CA TRP A 560 -0.82 1.66 -13.23
C TRP A 560 0.37 2.50 -12.71
N GLY A 561 0.91 3.36 -13.56
CA GLY A 561 2.09 4.16 -13.25
C GLY A 561 1.78 5.30 -12.28
N LEU A 562 2.28 5.23 -11.05
CA LEU A 562 2.10 6.29 -10.06
C LEU A 562 3.16 7.39 -10.22
N ASP A 563 2.72 8.64 -10.33
CA ASP A 563 3.58 9.82 -10.44
C ASP A 563 3.79 10.50 -9.09
N LYS A 564 5.05 10.63 -8.69
CA LYS A 564 5.47 11.38 -7.50
C LYS A 564 5.00 12.83 -7.54
N LYS A 565 4.89 13.46 -8.72
CA LYS A 565 4.40 14.84 -8.89
C LYS A 565 2.93 15.00 -8.50
N LEU A 566 2.10 13.98 -8.78
CA LEU A 566 0.68 13.98 -8.40
C LEU A 566 0.54 13.78 -6.88
N ALA A 567 1.27 12.80 -6.31
CA ALA A 567 1.31 12.59 -4.86
C ALA A 567 1.80 13.83 -4.09
N GLN A 568 2.82 14.54 -4.60
CA GLN A 568 3.32 15.80 -4.01
C GLN A 568 2.28 16.94 -4.07
N ARG A 569 1.35 16.92 -5.02
CA ARG A 569 0.21 17.85 -5.11
C ARG A 569 -0.99 17.41 -4.27
N LYS A 570 -0.86 16.33 -3.47
CA LYS A 570 -1.95 15.64 -2.77
C LYS A 570 -3.10 15.16 -3.70
N HIS A 571 -2.78 14.94 -4.98
CA HIS A 571 -3.70 14.32 -5.93
C HIS A 571 -3.59 12.79 -5.80
N PHE A 572 -4.70 12.18 -5.37
CA PHE A 572 -4.80 10.74 -5.10
C PHE A 572 -6.10 10.18 -5.70
N PRO A 573 -6.08 8.94 -6.24
CA PRO A 573 -4.89 8.12 -6.51
C PRO A 573 -3.97 8.74 -7.57
N SER A 574 -2.66 8.66 -7.36
CA SER A 574 -1.61 9.47 -8.00
C SER A 574 -1.21 8.99 -9.42
N ILE A 575 -2.17 8.52 -10.20
CA ILE A 575 -1.94 7.76 -11.45
C ILE A 575 -1.67 8.71 -12.62
N ASN A 576 -0.57 8.47 -13.35
CA ASN A 576 -0.23 9.21 -14.55
C ASN A 576 -1.10 8.76 -15.74
N THR A 577 -1.81 9.70 -16.36
CA THR A 577 -2.76 9.48 -17.45
C THR A 577 -2.12 9.14 -18.80
N GLY A 578 -0.93 9.67 -19.09
CA GLY A 578 -0.21 9.41 -20.34
C GLY A 578 0.68 8.16 -20.32
N LEU A 579 1.18 7.76 -19.14
CA LEU A 579 2.07 6.59 -18.99
C LEU A 579 1.35 5.28 -18.64
N SER A 580 0.15 5.35 -18.03
CA SER A 580 -0.61 4.15 -17.66
C SER A 580 -1.30 3.51 -18.85
N TYR A 581 -1.45 2.19 -18.85
CA TYR A 581 -2.14 1.46 -19.92
C TYR A 581 -2.80 0.16 -19.43
N SER A 582 -3.78 -0.31 -20.20
CA SER A 582 -4.34 -1.67 -20.10
C SER A 582 -4.48 -2.27 -21.49
N LYS A 583 -3.98 -3.49 -21.69
CA LYS A 583 -4.13 -4.26 -22.94
C LYS A 583 -5.46 -5.04 -22.97
N TYR A 584 -6.22 -5.08 -21.87
CA TYR A 584 -7.48 -5.85 -21.78
C TYR A 584 -8.72 -5.10 -22.29
N THR A 585 -8.61 -3.83 -22.68
CA THR A 585 -9.75 -3.03 -23.20
C THR A 585 -10.55 -3.78 -24.25
N ASN A 586 -9.87 -4.30 -25.28
CA ASN A 586 -10.51 -4.95 -26.44
C ASN A 586 -11.23 -6.28 -26.09
N VAL A 587 -10.96 -6.84 -24.91
CA VAL A 587 -11.64 -8.03 -24.39
C VAL A 587 -12.85 -7.62 -23.54
N LEU A 588 -12.65 -6.64 -22.65
CA LEU A 588 -13.68 -6.06 -21.80
C LEU A 588 -14.73 -5.25 -22.55
N ASP A 589 -14.41 -4.70 -23.72
CA ASP A 589 -15.38 -3.95 -24.52
C ASP A 589 -16.59 -4.81 -24.90
N LYS A 590 -16.44 -6.13 -25.05
CA LYS A 590 -17.56 -7.08 -25.22
C LYS A 590 -18.44 -7.24 -23.97
N TYR A 591 -17.87 -7.09 -22.78
CA TYR A 591 -18.59 -7.07 -21.52
C TYR A 591 -19.34 -5.74 -21.35
N TYR A 592 -18.67 -4.62 -21.66
CA TYR A 592 -19.29 -3.29 -21.62
C TYR A 592 -20.38 -3.11 -22.69
N GLU A 593 -20.23 -3.64 -23.91
CA GLU A 593 -21.29 -3.66 -24.93
C GLU A 593 -22.59 -4.33 -24.45
N LYS A 594 -22.49 -5.30 -23.53
CA LYS A 594 -23.62 -6.03 -22.96
C LYS A 594 -24.28 -5.31 -21.78
N GLU A 595 -23.50 -4.75 -20.86
CA GLU A 595 -24.00 -4.16 -19.59
C GLU A 595 -24.06 -2.62 -19.61
N TYR A 596 -23.12 -1.95 -20.29
CA TYR A 596 -22.89 -0.50 -20.26
C TYR A 596 -22.46 0.03 -21.66
N PRO A 597 -23.33 0.00 -22.68
CA PRO A 597 -22.93 0.13 -24.09
C PRO A 597 -22.35 1.49 -24.50
N GLU A 598 -22.54 2.55 -23.72
CA GLU A 598 -21.90 3.85 -23.98
C GLU A 598 -20.49 3.97 -23.35
N PHE A 599 -20.11 3.08 -22.43
CA PHE A 599 -18.91 3.20 -21.58
C PHE A 599 -17.58 3.21 -22.36
N PRO A 600 -17.32 2.33 -23.35
CA PRO A 600 -16.06 2.36 -24.11
C PRO A 600 -15.86 3.67 -24.87
N ARG A 601 -16.93 4.17 -25.52
CA ARG A 601 -16.92 5.47 -26.22
C ARG A 601 -16.62 6.64 -25.29
N LEU A 602 -17.18 6.63 -24.09
CA LEU A 602 -16.95 7.67 -23.08
C LEU A 602 -15.52 7.63 -22.52
N ARG A 603 -15.00 6.42 -22.24
CA ARG A 603 -13.60 6.19 -21.82
C ARG A 603 -12.63 6.78 -22.84
N ASP A 604 -12.81 6.45 -24.11
CA ASP A 604 -11.85 6.82 -25.16
C ASP A 604 -11.95 8.32 -25.50
N ARG A 605 -13.16 8.92 -25.40
CA ARG A 605 -13.35 10.38 -25.45
C ARG A 605 -12.68 11.11 -24.28
N ILE A 606 -12.73 10.57 -23.06
CA ILE A 606 -12.06 11.16 -21.89
C ILE A 606 -10.53 11.04 -22.01
N LYS A 607 -10.01 9.91 -22.53
CA LYS A 607 -8.58 9.77 -22.83
C LYS A 607 -8.11 10.81 -23.86
N GLN A 608 -8.89 11.04 -24.92
CA GLN A 608 -8.62 12.11 -25.88
C GLN A 608 -8.56 13.48 -25.19
N LEU A 609 -9.60 13.87 -24.44
CA LEU A 609 -9.66 15.17 -23.75
C LEU A 609 -8.51 15.40 -22.76
N LEU A 610 -8.00 14.35 -22.13
CA LEU A 610 -6.83 14.41 -21.25
C LEU A 610 -5.53 14.60 -22.07
N SER A 611 -5.36 13.90 -23.18
CA SER A 611 -4.21 14.08 -24.10
C SER A 611 -4.20 15.47 -24.73
N ASP A 612 -5.34 15.91 -25.28
CA ASP A 612 -5.53 17.24 -25.85
C ASP A 612 -5.20 18.33 -24.79
N SER A 613 -5.58 18.11 -23.53
CA SER A 613 -5.23 19.00 -22.41
C SER A 613 -3.74 19.01 -22.09
N GLU A 614 -3.03 17.88 -22.17
CA GLU A 614 -1.58 17.81 -21.90
C GLU A 614 -0.75 18.46 -23.02
N GLU A 615 -1.23 18.45 -24.26
CA GLU A 615 -0.67 19.25 -25.36
C GLU A 615 -0.96 20.75 -25.19
N LEU A 616 -2.22 21.11 -24.89
CA LEU A 616 -2.62 22.51 -24.67
C LEU A 616 -1.93 23.13 -23.44
N ASP A 617 -1.71 22.38 -22.36
CA ASP A 617 -0.97 22.84 -21.18
C ASP A 617 0.50 23.21 -21.51
N GLN A 618 1.11 22.59 -22.54
CA GLN A 618 2.44 22.98 -23.03
C GLN A 618 2.39 24.29 -23.84
N VAL A 619 1.37 24.45 -24.70
CA VAL A 619 1.16 25.71 -25.45
C VAL A 619 0.88 26.88 -24.50
N VAL A 620 0.10 26.64 -23.43
CA VAL A 620 -0.17 27.64 -22.38
C VAL A 620 1.10 28.07 -21.65
N GLN A 621 2.05 27.16 -21.40
CA GLN A 621 3.33 27.49 -20.76
C GLN A 621 4.25 28.33 -21.67
N LEU A 622 4.09 28.25 -23.00
CA LEU A 622 4.90 28.99 -23.97
C LEU A 622 4.30 30.35 -24.39
N VAL A 623 2.98 30.42 -24.54
CA VAL A 623 2.28 31.58 -25.15
C VAL A 623 1.22 32.22 -24.23
N GLY A 624 0.78 31.51 -23.19
CA GLY A 624 -0.26 31.95 -22.25
C GLY A 624 -1.69 31.60 -22.68
N LYS A 625 -2.57 31.35 -21.69
CA LYS A 625 -3.97 30.90 -21.90
C LYS A 625 -4.85 31.91 -22.67
N SER A 626 -4.42 33.16 -22.78
CA SER A 626 -5.10 34.20 -23.58
C SER A 626 -5.00 33.98 -25.09
N ALA A 627 -3.95 33.29 -25.57
CA ALA A 627 -3.70 33.07 -27.01
C ALA A 627 -4.50 31.90 -27.61
N LEU A 628 -5.15 31.08 -26.79
CA LEU A 628 -5.92 29.91 -27.22
C LEU A 628 -7.25 30.28 -27.89
N SER A 629 -7.79 29.35 -28.69
CA SER A 629 -9.17 29.47 -29.19
C SER A 629 -10.18 29.17 -28.07
N ASP A 630 -11.44 29.58 -28.27
CA ASP A 630 -12.49 29.32 -27.28
C ASP A 630 -12.84 27.82 -27.12
N PRO A 631 -12.82 26.97 -28.17
CA PRO A 631 -12.87 25.51 -28.02
C PRO A 631 -11.74 24.92 -27.14
N ASP A 632 -10.49 25.36 -27.32
CA ASP A 632 -9.35 24.85 -26.52
C ASP A 632 -9.51 25.20 -25.03
N LYS A 633 -10.13 26.36 -24.73
CA LYS A 633 -10.45 26.78 -23.36
C LYS A 633 -11.53 25.90 -22.73
N ILE A 634 -12.49 25.38 -23.50
CA ILE A 634 -13.41 24.33 -23.01
C ILE A 634 -12.61 23.08 -22.65
N THR A 635 -11.75 22.59 -23.55
CA THR A 635 -10.97 21.36 -23.32
C THR A 635 -10.13 21.46 -22.05
N LEU A 636 -9.44 22.58 -21.81
CA LEU A 636 -8.67 22.81 -20.58
C LEU A 636 -9.54 22.96 -19.33
N ASP A 637 -10.60 23.77 -19.38
CA ASP A 637 -11.48 23.99 -18.21
C ASP A 637 -12.24 22.69 -17.81
N LEU A 638 -12.57 21.84 -18.79
CA LEU A 638 -13.14 20.51 -18.56
C LEU A 638 -12.11 19.49 -18.09
N ALA A 639 -10.91 19.47 -18.68
CA ALA A 639 -9.88 18.54 -18.24
C ALA A 639 -9.48 18.80 -16.79
N ALA A 640 -9.50 20.07 -16.33
CA ALA A 640 -9.40 20.41 -14.91
C ALA A 640 -10.54 19.78 -14.08
N LEU A 641 -11.80 19.91 -14.51
CA LEU A 641 -12.96 19.28 -13.86
C LEU A 641 -12.82 17.74 -13.77
N ILE A 642 -12.35 17.09 -14.84
CA ILE A 642 -12.09 15.63 -14.86
C ILE A 642 -10.95 15.29 -13.88
N LYS A 643 -9.86 16.08 -13.86
CA LYS A 643 -8.71 15.89 -12.96
C LYS A 643 -9.11 16.06 -11.46
N GLU A 644 -9.97 17.04 -11.12
CA GLU A 644 -10.39 17.40 -9.75
C GLU A 644 -11.60 16.61 -9.19
N ASP A 645 -12.57 16.26 -10.04
CA ASP A 645 -13.86 15.70 -9.60
C ASP A 645 -14.10 14.24 -10.02
N PHE A 646 -13.40 13.74 -11.04
CA PHE A 646 -13.55 12.35 -11.52
C PHE A 646 -12.33 11.46 -11.25
N LEU A 647 -11.11 11.95 -11.51
CA LEU A 647 -9.88 11.17 -11.30
C LEU A 647 -9.42 11.19 -9.84
N GLN A 648 -9.57 12.31 -9.15
CA GLN A 648 -9.26 12.41 -7.72
C GLN A 648 -10.34 11.71 -6.90
N GLN A 649 -9.95 10.81 -5.99
CA GLN A 649 -10.86 9.99 -5.20
C GLN A 649 -10.27 9.77 -3.79
N ASN A 650 -11.05 10.10 -2.75
CA ASN A 650 -10.61 9.98 -1.37
C ASN A 650 -10.95 8.59 -0.79
N GLY A 651 -9.94 7.73 -0.69
CA GLY A 651 -10.05 6.37 -0.14
C GLY A 651 -10.50 6.29 1.34
N TYR A 652 -10.51 7.41 2.06
CA TYR A 652 -10.89 7.48 3.48
C TYR A 652 -12.31 8.02 3.73
N SER A 653 -13.04 8.48 2.71
CA SER A 653 -14.38 9.07 2.90
C SER A 653 -15.51 8.15 2.43
N ASP A 654 -16.61 8.08 3.21
CA ASP A 654 -17.69 7.10 3.01
C ASP A 654 -18.28 7.05 1.60
N TYR A 655 -18.36 8.19 0.91
CA TYR A 655 -18.94 8.35 -0.44
C TYR A 655 -17.99 8.03 -1.61
N ASP A 656 -16.67 8.04 -1.37
CA ASP A 656 -15.63 7.94 -2.40
C ASP A 656 -14.60 6.84 -2.12
N GLN A 657 -14.65 6.15 -0.98
CA GLN A 657 -13.85 4.94 -0.73
C GLN A 657 -14.12 3.86 -1.80
N PHE A 658 -15.37 3.76 -2.25
CA PHE A 658 -15.84 2.83 -3.27
C PHE A 658 -16.79 3.53 -4.24
N CYS A 659 -16.42 3.58 -5.52
CA CYS A 659 -17.28 4.07 -6.59
C CYS A 659 -17.79 2.90 -7.44
N PRO A 660 -19.09 2.54 -7.38
CA PRO A 660 -19.63 1.47 -8.22
C PRO A 660 -19.66 1.90 -9.69
N ILE A 661 -19.49 0.94 -10.61
CA ILE A 661 -19.26 1.24 -12.03
C ILE A 661 -20.38 2.04 -12.70
N TRP A 662 -21.64 1.92 -12.24
CA TRP A 662 -22.75 2.76 -12.72
C TRP A 662 -22.63 4.24 -12.28
N LYS A 663 -22.08 4.54 -11.10
CA LYS A 663 -21.78 5.93 -10.67
C LYS A 663 -20.68 6.51 -11.57
N THR A 664 -19.65 5.71 -11.84
CA THR A 664 -18.57 6.05 -12.77
C THR A 664 -19.11 6.34 -14.18
N GLU A 665 -19.94 5.47 -14.76
CA GLU A 665 -20.56 5.68 -16.08
C GLU A 665 -21.38 6.98 -16.12
N TRP A 666 -22.24 7.23 -15.12
CA TRP A 666 -23.07 8.43 -15.06
C TRP A 666 -22.26 9.73 -14.97
N MET A 667 -21.18 9.75 -14.17
CA MET A 667 -20.27 10.90 -14.12
C MET A 667 -19.62 11.16 -15.49
N MET A 668 -19.16 10.11 -16.19
CA MET A 668 -18.58 10.23 -17.54
C MET A 668 -19.61 10.75 -18.54
N LYS A 669 -20.87 10.28 -18.49
CA LYS A 669 -21.97 10.73 -19.36
C LYS A 669 -22.27 12.23 -19.19
N LEU A 670 -22.30 12.72 -17.96
CA LEU A 670 -22.54 14.14 -17.70
C LEU A 670 -21.34 15.00 -18.11
N MET A 671 -20.11 14.62 -17.77
CA MET A 671 -18.92 15.42 -18.14
C MET A 671 -18.68 15.49 -19.65
N VAL A 672 -18.89 14.40 -20.40
CA VAL A 672 -18.81 14.39 -21.88
C VAL A 672 -20.04 15.04 -22.52
N GLY A 673 -21.22 14.96 -21.89
CA GLY A 673 -22.41 15.71 -22.30
C GLY A 673 -22.19 17.22 -22.23
N PHE A 674 -21.70 17.72 -21.09
CA PHE A 674 -21.34 19.11 -20.88
C PHE A 674 -20.32 19.62 -21.90
N HIS A 675 -19.33 18.79 -22.24
CA HIS A 675 -18.34 19.07 -23.28
C HIS A 675 -18.98 19.33 -24.65
N ASP A 676 -19.69 18.32 -25.17
CA ASP A 676 -20.16 18.33 -26.55
C ASP A 676 -21.31 19.34 -26.74
N GLU A 677 -22.11 19.64 -25.70
CA GLU A 677 -23.06 20.77 -25.72
C GLU A 677 -22.37 22.14 -25.62
N SER A 678 -21.31 22.28 -24.83
CA SER A 678 -20.51 23.51 -24.79
C SER A 678 -19.86 23.82 -26.14
N GLN A 679 -19.31 22.80 -26.82
CA GLN A 679 -18.78 22.96 -28.18
C GLN A 679 -19.88 23.37 -29.18
N LYS A 680 -21.11 22.82 -29.08
CA LYS A 680 -22.25 23.26 -29.91
C LYS A 680 -22.66 24.72 -29.64
N ALA A 681 -22.60 25.19 -28.40
CA ALA A 681 -22.91 26.58 -28.06
C ALA A 681 -21.89 27.57 -28.68
N ILE A 682 -20.61 27.20 -28.71
CA ILE A 682 -19.55 28.01 -29.33
C ILE A 682 -19.60 27.92 -30.86
N ALA A 683 -19.92 26.76 -31.44
CA ALA A 683 -20.18 26.63 -32.88
C ALA A 683 -21.37 27.50 -33.35
N GLN A 684 -22.34 27.77 -32.46
CA GLN A 684 -23.44 28.72 -32.68
C GLN A 684 -23.05 30.20 -32.49
N GLY A 685 -21.77 30.49 -32.20
CA GLY A 685 -21.23 31.85 -32.12
C GLY A 685 -21.41 32.55 -30.77
N GLN A 686 -21.54 31.80 -29.67
CA GLN A 686 -21.37 32.32 -28.31
C GLN A 686 -19.89 32.26 -27.90
N SER A 687 -19.40 33.20 -27.10
CA SER A 687 -18.05 33.14 -26.52
C SER A 687 -18.04 32.39 -25.19
N TRP A 688 -16.95 31.67 -24.92
CA TRP A 688 -16.81 30.78 -23.76
C TRP A 688 -17.08 31.48 -22.43
N ALA A 689 -16.66 32.73 -22.25
CA ALA A 689 -16.87 33.46 -21.01
C ALA A 689 -18.36 33.57 -20.61
N LYS A 690 -19.25 33.85 -21.58
CA LYS A 690 -20.70 33.94 -21.36
C LYS A 690 -21.34 32.58 -21.09
N VAL A 691 -20.88 31.54 -21.78
CA VAL A 691 -21.34 30.17 -21.55
C VAL A 691 -20.95 29.73 -20.14
N ARG A 692 -19.68 29.90 -19.77
CA ARG A 692 -19.14 29.57 -18.44
C ARG A 692 -19.89 30.26 -17.31
N GLU A 693 -20.17 31.57 -17.43
CA GLU A 693 -20.98 32.32 -16.46
C GLU A 693 -22.39 31.73 -16.31
N ALA A 694 -23.11 31.51 -17.41
CA ALA A 694 -24.46 30.95 -17.41
C ALA A 694 -24.52 29.46 -16.97
N THR A 695 -23.42 28.71 -17.11
CA THR A 695 -23.30 27.30 -16.68
C THR A 695 -22.66 27.12 -15.30
N SER A 696 -22.35 28.19 -14.58
CA SER A 696 -21.70 28.13 -13.25
C SER A 696 -22.45 27.23 -12.26
N ASP A 697 -23.78 27.39 -12.16
CA ASP A 697 -24.71 26.50 -11.45
C ASP A 697 -24.53 25.00 -11.81
N LEU A 698 -24.32 24.71 -13.10
CA LEU A 698 -24.23 23.35 -13.61
C LEU A 698 -22.86 22.75 -13.30
N GLN A 699 -21.78 23.50 -13.50
CA GLN A 699 -20.44 23.11 -13.09
C GLN A 699 -20.38 22.78 -11.60
N ALA A 700 -21.01 23.60 -10.74
CA ALA A 700 -21.12 23.33 -9.31
C ALA A 700 -21.84 22.01 -9.00
N LYS A 701 -22.90 21.66 -9.74
CA LYS A 701 -23.60 20.37 -9.59
C LYS A 701 -22.80 19.19 -10.13
N LEU A 702 -22.03 19.36 -11.21
CA LEU A 702 -21.09 18.34 -11.71
C LEU A 702 -20.03 17.99 -10.66
N ARG A 703 -19.51 18.99 -9.92
CA ARG A 703 -18.61 18.77 -8.77
C ARG A 703 -19.26 17.97 -7.64
N GLN A 704 -20.56 18.16 -7.43
CA GLN A 704 -21.28 17.53 -6.32
C GLN A 704 -21.55 16.03 -6.51
N LEU A 705 -21.48 15.51 -7.74
CA LEU A 705 -21.73 14.09 -8.07
C LEU A 705 -20.85 13.11 -7.28
N LYS A 706 -19.62 13.49 -6.90
CA LYS A 706 -18.74 12.62 -6.12
C LYS A 706 -19.26 12.34 -4.71
N PHE A 707 -19.97 13.29 -4.10
CA PHE A 707 -20.52 13.14 -2.74
C PHE A 707 -21.76 12.25 -2.66
N GLU A 708 -22.30 11.73 -3.78
CA GLU A 708 -23.45 10.82 -3.75
C GLU A 708 -23.07 9.45 -3.17
N LEU A 709 -23.77 9.04 -2.11
CA LEU A 709 -23.51 7.80 -1.38
C LEU A 709 -23.98 6.58 -2.20
N PRO A 710 -23.12 5.55 -2.41
CA PRO A 710 -23.54 4.30 -3.06
C PRO A 710 -24.70 3.57 -2.35
N THR A 711 -24.86 3.79 -1.04
CA THR A 711 -25.91 3.20 -0.20
C THR A 711 -27.33 3.68 -0.52
N ASP A 712 -27.48 4.85 -1.17
CA ASP A 712 -28.80 5.39 -1.54
C ASP A 712 -29.48 4.57 -2.66
N GLY A 713 -28.72 3.71 -3.34
CA GLY A 713 -29.21 2.82 -4.39
C GLY A 713 -29.23 3.45 -5.78
N GLN A 714 -29.04 2.59 -6.79
CA GLN A 714 -28.93 2.97 -8.20
C GLN A 714 -30.15 3.74 -8.72
N ASP A 715 -31.37 3.41 -8.25
CA ASP A 715 -32.63 4.05 -8.65
C ASP A 715 -32.81 5.48 -8.14
N VAL A 716 -32.15 5.86 -7.04
CA VAL A 716 -32.24 7.21 -6.48
C VAL A 716 -31.25 8.12 -7.19
N VAL A 717 -30.01 7.65 -7.36
CA VAL A 717 -28.96 8.40 -8.07
C VAL A 717 -29.29 8.55 -9.56
N SER A 718 -29.72 7.48 -10.24
CA SER A 718 -30.04 7.55 -11.67
C SER A 718 -31.17 8.53 -11.99
N LYS A 719 -32.16 8.70 -11.10
CA LYS A 719 -33.20 9.73 -11.24
C LYS A 719 -32.63 11.14 -11.14
N LYS A 720 -31.86 11.45 -10.08
CA LYS A 720 -31.19 12.75 -9.93
C LYS A 720 -30.29 13.07 -11.13
N VAL A 721 -29.53 12.09 -11.62
CA VAL A 721 -28.67 12.22 -12.80
C VAL A 721 -29.48 12.44 -14.08
N CYS A 722 -30.62 11.77 -14.26
CA CYS A 722 -31.51 12.02 -15.41
C CYS A 722 -32.15 13.42 -15.34
N GLU A 723 -32.56 13.88 -14.16
CA GLU A 723 -33.04 15.25 -13.94
C GLU A 723 -31.95 16.29 -14.22
N LEU A 724 -30.71 16.03 -13.82
CA LEU A 724 -29.53 16.85 -14.15
C LEU A 724 -29.29 16.91 -15.66
N ARG A 725 -29.23 15.75 -16.35
CA ARG A 725 -29.03 15.66 -17.81
C ARG A 725 -30.14 16.38 -18.58
N ALA A 726 -31.38 16.32 -18.09
CA ALA A 726 -32.50 17.05 -18.67
C ALA A 726 -32.40 18.57 -18.42
N ALA A 727 -32.07 19.00 -17.20
CA ALA A 727 -31.90 20.41 -16.85
C ALA A 727 -30.70 21.06 -17.59
N GLU A 728 -29.62 20.29 -17.80
CA GLU A 728 -28.47 20.62 -18.62
C GLU A 728 -28.87 20.88 -20.07
N LEU A 729 -29.51 19.92 -20.73
CA LEU A 729 -30.02 20.08 -22.10
C LEU A 729 -30.93 21.31 -22.21
N VAL A 730 -31.88 21.47 -21.29
CA VAL A 730 -32.86 22.58 -21.32
C VAL A 730 -32.18 23.93 -21.12
N ARG A 731 -31.23 24.08 -20.19
CA ARG A 731 -30.53 25.35 -19.98
C ARG A 731 -29.61 25.72 -21.15
N LEU A 732 -28.87 24.76 -21.71
CA LEU A 732 -28.01 25.01 -22.87
C LEU A 732 -28.83 25.32 -24.14
N LEU A 733 -29.96 24.63 -24.35
CA LEU A 733 -30.94 24.99 -25.40
C LEU A 733 -31.57 26.38 -25.17
N THR A 734 -31.78 26.78 -23.91
CA THR A 734 -32.30 28.12 -23.58
C THR A 734 -31.28 29.21 -23.94
N ILE A 735 -29.98 29.00 -23.68
CA ILE A 735 -28.90 29.91 -24.09
C ILE A 735 -28.87 30.06 -25.63
N ASN A 736 -29.11 28.98 -26.37
CA ASN A 736 -29.18 29.00 -27.84
C ASN A 736 -30.39 29.81 -28.35
N LEU A 737 -31.55 29.74 -27.66
CA LEU A 737 -32.76 30.50 -28.00
C LEU A 737 -32.65 32.02 -27.81
N VAL A 738 -31.75 32.51 -26.93
CA VAL A 738 -31.58 33.96 -26.68
C VAL A 738 -31.06 34.74 -27.90
N ARG A 739 -30.54 34.07 -28.94
CA ARG A 739 -30.20 34.70 -30.22
C ARG A 739 -31.43 35.08 -31.08
N GLY A 740 -32.65 34.86 -30.59
CA GLY A 740 -33.90 34.97 -31.33
C GLY A 740 -34.35 36.37 -31.76
N ASN A 741 -33.95 37.47 -31.09
CA ASN A 741 -34.12 38.83 -31.63
C ASN A 741 -33.28 39.91 -30.90
N PRO A 742 -32.41 40.66 -31.59
CA PRO A 742 -31.76 41.87 -31.07
C PRO A 742 -32.35 43.18 -31.64
N ALA A 743 -33.48 43.13 -32.38
CA ALA A 743 -34.03 44.26 -33.13
C ALA A 743 -35.54 44.46 -32.88
N ALA A 744 -35.89 45.02 -31.72
CA ALA A 744 -37.20 45.62 -31.44
C ALA A 744 -37.06 46.63 -30.28
N ASP A 745 -37.30 47.92 -30.56
CA ASP A 745 -37.30 48.99 -29.56
C ASP A 745 -38.55 48.97 -28.65
N ASP A 746 -38.45 49.65 -27.51
CA ASP A 746 -39.56 50.27 -26.74
C ASP A 746 -40.95 49.59 -26.81
N GLY A 747 -41.03 48.35 -26.33
CA GLY A 747 -42.27 47.57 -26.26
C GLY A 747 -42.56 47.02 -24.87
N GLN A 748 -43.66 47.45 -24.24
CA GLN A 748 -44.11 46.99 -22.93
C GLN A 748 -44.65 45.54 -22.98
N VAL A 749 -43.77 44.54 -22.87
CA VAL A 749 -44.17 43.12 -22.92
C VAL A 749 -44.81 42.67 -21.60
N CYS A 750 -46.14 42.56 -21.58
CA CYS A 750 -46.87 41.88 -20.51
C CYS A 750 -46.58 40.36 -20.53
N VAL A 751 -46.33 39.76 -19.36
CA VAL A 751 -46.06 38.32 -19.22
C VAL A 751 -47.37 37.50 -19.33
N GLY A 752 -47.85 37.33 -20.56
CA GLY A 752 -48.96 36.43 -20.87
C GLY A 752 -48.56 34.97 -20.72
N HIS A 753 -49.34 34.17 -19.97
CA HIS A 753 -49.11 32.74 -19.82
C HIS A 753 -49.40 31.98 -21.13
N GLY A 754 -48.37 31.76 -21.95
CA GLY A 754 -48.42 30.97 -23.19
C GLY A 754 -47.48 29.77 -23.14
N ARG A 755 -47.99 28.57 -23.47
CA ARG A 755 -47.17 27.35 -23.54
C ARG A 755 -46.29 27.37 -24.78
N VAL A 756 -44.96 27.32 -24.61
CA VAL A 756 -44.03 26.94 -25.68
C VAL A 756 -44.04 25.41 -25.78
N GLY A 757 -44.50 24.86 -26.91
CA GLY A 757 -44.45 23.43 -27.17
C GLY A 757 -43.11 23.03 -27.80
N VAL A 758 -42.36 22.14 -27.15
CA VAL A 758 -41.15 21.56 -27.72
C VAL A 758 -41.55 20.48 -28.74
N VAL A 759 -41.35 20.75 -30.02
CA VAL A 759 -41.50 19.75 -31.09
C VAL A 759 -40.23 18.91 -31.16
N VAL A 760 -40.29 17.69 -30.64
CA VAL A 760 -39.20 16.72 -30.78
C VAL A 760 -39.24 16.14 -32.20
N PHE A 761 -38.23 16.46 -33.02
CA PHE A 761 -37.96 15.71 -34.24
C PHE A 761 -37.42 14.33 -33.88
N GLY A 762 -38.12 13.27 -34.27
CA GLY A 762 -37.72 11.89 -34.04
C GLY A 762 -37.30 11.20 -35.33
N GLU A 763 -36.06 10.70 -35.37
CA GLU A 763 -35.64 9.68 -36.34
C GLU A 763 -35.32 8.35 -35.64
N ARG A 764 -35.60 7.28 -36.38
CA ARG A 764 -35.93 5.94 -35.88
C ARG A 764 -34.75 5.19 -35.25
N ALA A 765 -34.97 4.67 -34.05
CA ALA A 765 -34.39 3.40 -33.58
C ALA A 765 -35.48 2.63 -32.80
N SER A 766 -35.39 1.30 -32.78
CA SER A 766 -36.54 0.42 -32.47
C SER A 766 -36.50 -0.24 -31.09
N SER A 767 -37.70 -0.59 -30.60
CA SER A 767 -37.98 -1.59 -29.55
C SER A 767 -37.28 -1.45 -28.18
N CYS A 768 -37.98 -0.80 -27.25
CA CYS A 768 -38.00 -1.20 -25.83
C CYS A 768 -39.42 -1.62 -25.43
N ILE A 769 -39.53 -2.57 -24.50
CA ILE A 769 -40.79 -3.28 -24.18
C ILE A 769 -41.59 -2.53 -23.09
N VAL A 770 -42.93 -2.64 -23.18
CA VAL A 770 -43.89 -1.93 -22.32
C VAL A 770 -44.04 -2.59 -20.94
N SER A 771 -43.95 -1.79 -19.87
CA SER A 771 -44.50 -2.14 -18.54
C SER A 771 -45.33 -0.99 -17.94
N LYS A 772 -46.59 -0.91 -18.39
CA LYS A 772 -47.76 -0.21 -17.82
C LYS A 772 -47.56 0.76 -16.63
N CYS A 773 -47.90 2.02 -16.88
CA CYS A 773 -48.72 2.83 -15.96
C CYS A 773 -49.87 3.44 -16.79
N ASP A 774 -51.11 3.03 -16.48
CA ASP A 774 -52.34 3.53 -17.14
C ASP A 774 -52.96 4.73 -16.37
N PRO A 775 -53.85 5.54 -16.98
CA PRO A 775 -53.75 6.99 -16.81
C PRO A 775 -54.94 7.72 -16.14
N ILE A 776 -54.66 8.98 -15.77
CA ILE A 776 -55.49 10.20 -15.86
C ILE A 776 -57.03 10.04 -15.84
N GLU A 777 -57.68 10.77 -14.92
CA GLU A 777 -58.96 11.42 -15.26
C GLU A 777 -59.04 12.87 -14.73
N LYS A 778 -59.99 13.65 -15.27
CA LYS A 778 -60.24 15.09 -15.01
C LYS A 778 -61.64 15.25 -14.41
N VAL A 779 -62.00 16.46 -13.96
CA VAL A 779 -63.23 17.20 -14.38
C VAL A 779 -63.21 18.64 -13.81
N PHE A 780 -64.15 19.49 -14.21
CA PHE A 780 -64.07 20.96 -14.22
C PHE A 780 -65.39 21.62 -13.72
N CYS A 781 -65.29 22.89 -13.31
CA CYS A 781 -66.34 23.94 -13.39
C CYS A 781 -67.48 24.05 -12.34
N GLY A 782 -67.86 25.31 -12.03
CA GLY A 782 -69.09 25.75 -11.34
C GLY A 782 -68.91 26.12 -9.85
N GLY A 783 -69.48 27.21 -9.31
CA GLY A 783 -70.22 28.34 -9.91
C GLY A 783 -71.30 28.92 -8.95
N THR A 784 -71.44 30.26 -8.88
CA THR A 784 -72.32 31.06 -7.94
C THR A 784 -71.82 31.19 -6.48
N GLY A 785 -72.11 32.27 -5.73
CA GLY A 785 -72.62 33.61 -6.11
C GLY A 785 -73.20 34.45 -4.93
N GLN A 786 -72.81 35.74 -4.82
CA GLN A 786 -73.27 36.78 -3.84
C GLN A 786 -72.85 36.52 -2.36
N THR A 787 -72.61 37.49 -1.46
CA THR A 787 -72.61 38.99 -1.38
C THR A 787 -71.33 39.50 -0.67
N GLY A 788 -70.93 40.79 -0.60
CA GLY A 788 -71.43 42.04 -1.20
C GLY A 788 -71.32 43.27 -0.25
N ALA A 789 -70.67 44.36 -0.71
CA ALA A 789 -70.45 45.68 -0.05
C ALA A 789 -69.49 45.70 1.18
N ALA A 790 -68.70 46.75 1.47
CA ALA A 790 -68.53 48.08 0.84
C ALA A 790 -67.04 48.58 0.87
N ASP A 791 -66.79 49.68 0.14
CA ASP A 791 -65.50 50.38 -0.11
C ASP A 791 -65.62 51.84 0.45
N PRO A 792 -64.67 52.82 0.32
CA PRO A 792 -63.25 52.79 -0.14
C PRO A 792 -62.28 53.72 0.68
N LEU A 793 -61.11 54.06 0.09
CA LEU A 793 -60.22 55.24 0.30
C LEU A 793 -59.10 55.18 1.39
N ALA A 794 -57.99 55.97 1.32
CA ALA A 794 -57.04 56.40 0.25
C ALA A 794 -56.05 57.47 0.80
N TYR A 795 -55.03 57.86 0.01
CA TYR A 795 -53.97 58.90 0.22
C TYR A 795 -52.82 58.51 1.19
N CYS A 796 -51.51 58.70 0.88
CA CYS A 796 -50.67 59.89 0.52
C CYS A 796 -50.25 60.75 1.75
N THR A 797 -49.06 61.39 1.89
CA THR A 797 -47.99 61.80 0.94
C THR A 797 -46.64 62.09 1.66
N LYS A 798 -45.48 61.87 1.00
CA LYS A 798 -44.18 62.65 1.08
C LYS A 798 -43.47 62.71 2.48
N THR A 799 -42.21 63.16 2.68
CA THR A 799 -41.19 63.91 1.89
C THR A 799 -39.73 63.59 2.33
N HIS A 800 -38.73 63.94 1.50
CA HIS A 800 -37.27 64.00 1.79
C HIS A 800 -36.89 65.22 2.70
N PRO A 801 -35.63 65.45 3.21
CA PRO A 801 -34.30 65.12 2.61
C PRO A 801 -33.12 64.73 3.58
N ARG A 802 -31.89 64.71 3.04
CA ARG A 802 -30.58 64.64 3.76
C ARG A 802 -30.13 66.02 4.27
N ILE A 803 -29.27 66.08 5.31
CA ILE A 803 -28.12 67.02 5.50
C ILE A 803 -27.29 66.63 6.75
N CYS A 804 -26.07 67.18 6.90
CA CYS A 804 -25.05 66.75 7.88
C CYS A 804 -24.81 67.72 9.07
N ALA A 805 -24.11 67.21 10.10
CA ALA A 805 -23.07 67.86 10.92
C ALA A 805 -23.41 68.86 12.07
N SER A 806 -23.07 68.41 13.30
CA SER A 806 -22.28 69.07 14.37
C SER A 806 -22.67 70.41 15.03
N SER A 807 -22.87 70.38 16.37
CA SER A 807 -22.74 71.46 17.38
C SER A 807 -23.01 70.87 18.79
N LEU A 808 -22.40 71.19 19.95
CA LEU A 808 -21.19 71.94 20.36
C LEU A 808 -20.73 71.44 21.78
N MET A 809 -19.81 72.15 22.47
CA MET A 809 -19.35 71.85 23.86
C MET A 809 -19.82 72.90 24.91
N PRO A 810 -19.58 72.68 26.22
CA PRO A 810 -18.36 73.27 26.85
C PRO A 810 -17.58 72.34 27.83
N HIS A 811 -16.36 72.76 28.22
CA HIS A 811 -15.38 72.03 29.05
C HIS A 811 -15.48 72.26 30.57
N LEU A 812 -14.94 71.30 31.36
CA LEU A 812 -13.93 71.46 32.45
C LEU A 812 -13.76 70.09 33.18
N GLN A 813 -12.80 69.23 32.86
CA GLN A 813 -11.34 69.28 33.10
C GLN A 813 -10.89 68.80 34.51
N LEU A 814 -10.50 67.53 34.59
CA LEU A 814 -9.57 66.95 35.58
C LEU A 814 -8.80 65.79 34.91
N SER A 815 -7.69 65.34 35.50
CA SER A 815 -6.57 64.71 34.76
C SER A 815 -6.61 63.19 34.60
N SER A 816 -6.31 62.75 33.37
CA SER A 816 -5.45 61.61 32.99
C SER A 816 -5.55 60.27 33.72
N ILE A 817 -5.98 59.23 32.99
CA ILE A 817 -5.23 57.98 32.73
C ILE A 817 -5.91 57.30 31.53
N GLU A 818 -5.13 56.89 30.53
CA GLU A 818 -5.62 56.11 29.38
C GLU A 818 -5.34 54.62 29.62
N LEU A 819 -6.26 53.75 29.18
CA LEU A 819 -6.09 52.29 29.23
C LEU A 819 -5.76 51.78 27.81
N PRO A 820 -4.72 50.96 27.62
CA PRO A 820 -4.42 50.37 26.33
C PRO A 820 -5.46 49.29 25.98
N ALA A 821 -5.86 49.25 24.71
CA ALA A 821 -6.64 48.15 24.16
C ALA A 821 -5.72 46.96 23.81
N MET A 822 -6.29 45.75 23.79
CA MET A 822 -5.63 44.55 23.28
C MET A 822 -5.51 44.63 21.75
N SER A 823 -4.50 43.99 21.15
CA SER A 823 -4.43 43.80 19.70
C SER A 823 -5.39 42.69 19.25
N ASP A 824 -6.08 42.90 18.12
CA ASP A 824 -7.04 41.93 17.57
C ASP A 824 -6.36 40.58 17.24
N GLU A 825 -5.12 40.63 16.74
CA GLU A 825 -4.30 39.46 16.39
C GLU A 825 -4.03 38.53 17.59
N LEU A 826 -3.99 39.07 18.82
CA LEU A 826 -3.85 38.28 20.05
C LEU A 826 -5.18 37.67 20.50
N LEU A 827 -6.32 38.26 20.12
CA LEU A 827 -7.64 37.67 20.41
C LEU A 827 -7.91 36.47 19.49
N ASP A 828 -7.61 36.59 18.20
CA ASP A 828 -7.73 35.51 17.21
C ASP A 828 -6.89 34.28 17.60
N GLU A 829 -5.64 34.48 18.06
CA GLU A 829 -4.78 33.39 18.52
C GLU A 829 -5.30 32.71 19.81
N VAL A 830 -5.86 33.49 20.75
CA VAL A 830 -6.49 32.95 21.97
C VAL A 830 -7.75 32.14 21.64
N GLU A 831 -8.57 32.56 20.66
CA GLU A 831 -9.72 31.78 20.21
C GLU A 831 -9.28 30.50 19.47
N ALA A 832 -8.26 30.56 18.62
CA ALA A 832 -7.72 29.40 17.92
C ALA A 832 -7.19 28.33 18.87
N ILE A 833 -6.35 28.70 19.85
CA ILE A 833 -5.74 27.75 20.79
C ILE A 833 -6.79 27.10 21.71
N ASN A 834 -7.78 27.87 22.20
CA ASN A 834 -8.89 27.30 22.96
C ASN A 834 -9.83 26.44 22.09
N SER A 835 -9.94 26.71 20.78
CA SER A 835 -10.71 25.87 19.86
C SER A 835 -10.04 24.53 19.55
N ILE A 836 -8.70 24.50 19.49
CA ILE A 836 -7.92 23.30 19.15
C ILE A 836 -7.73 22.39 20.38
N TYR A 837 -7.31 22.94 21.52
CA TYR A 837 -6.98 22.16 22.71
C TYR A 837 -8.11 22.11 23.77
N GLY A 838 -9.19 22.87 23.56
CA GLY A 838 -10.39 22.90 24.39
C GLY A 838 -10.50 24.15 25.29
N GLU A 839 -11.74 24.54 25.58
CA GLU A 839 -12.07 25.74 26.37
C GLU A 839 -11.32 25.79 27.71
N GLY A 840 -10.51 26.82 27.92
CA GLY A 840 -9.71 27.01 29.13
C GLY A 840 -8.27 26.49 29.04
N SER A 841 -7.77 26.23 27.82
CA SER A 841 -6.36 25.94 27.56
C SER A 841 -5.48 27.19 27.68
N LEU A 842 -6.02 28.36 27.32
CA LEU A 842 -5.36 29.66 27.50
C LEU A 842 -6.35 30.67 28.11
N THR A 843 -6.13 31.07 29.37
CA THR A 843 -7.03 31.95 30.15
C THR A 843 -6.30 33.16 30.70
N ARG A 844 -6.97 34.32 30.83
CA ARG A 844 -6.39 35.49 31.52
C ARG A 844 -6.17 35.18 33.01
N ALA A 845 -5.15 35.79 33.63
CA ALA A 845 -4.72 35.44 34.98
C ALA A 845 -5.57 36.06 36.10
N ASP A 846 -6.09 37.27 35.88
CA ASP A 846 -6.90 38.05 36.83
C ASP A 846 -8.03 38.78 36.08
N ASP A 847 -9.12 39.15 36.78
CA ASP A 847 -10.25 39.92 36.23
C ASP A 847 -9.94 41.43 36.04
N ASP A 848 -8.80 41.93 36.56
CA ASP A 848 -8.38 43.32 36.41
C ASP A 848 -7.91 43.60 34.97
N ALA A 849 -8.64 44.46 34.27
CA ALA A 849 -8.50 44.70 32.83
C ALA A 849 -7.12 45.26 32.38
N SER A 850 -6.24 45.64 33.31
CA SER A 850 -4.93 46.25 33.05
C SER A 850 -3.76 45.26 32.98
N SER A 851 -3.91 43.99 33.35
CA SER A 851 -2.81 43.01 33.31
C SER A 851 -2.79 42.23 31.97
N SER A 852 -1.65 42.21 31.27
CA SER A 852 -1.44 41.42 30.03
C SER A 852 -0.99 39.97 30.32
N MET A 853 -1.42 39.42 31.47
CA MET A 853 -1.01 38.11 31.96
C MET A 853 -2.03 37.01 31.62
N PHE A 854 -1.51 35.91 31.08
CA PHE A 854 -2.27 34.73 30.69
C PHE A 854 -1.67 33.47 31.31
N ILE A 855 -2.50 32.43 31.43
CA ILE A 855 -2.16 31.11 31.95
C ILE A 855 -2.37 30.12 30.81
N LEU A 856 -1.27 29.51 30.35
CA LEU A 856 -1.28 28.44 29.37
C LEU A 856 -1.25 27.09 30.09
N ARG A 857 -2.21 26.22 29.82
CA ARG A 857 -2.18 24.81 30.22
C ARG A 857 -1.67 23.99 29.04
N LEU A 858 -0.51 23.38 29.22
CA LEU A 858 0.08 22.51 28.20
C LEU A 858 -0.75 21.21 28.07
N PRO A 859 -1.03 20.71 26.86
CA PRO A 859 -1.70 19.43 26.71
C PRO A 859 -0.79 18.29 27.18
N GLY A 860 -1.39 17.18 27.65
CA GLY A 860 -0.64 16.02 28.15
C GLY A 860 0.25 16.25 29.38
N GLY A 861 0.22 17.44 30.00
CA GLY A 861 1.07 17.83 31.13
C GLY A 861 0.30 18.26 32.38
N ALA A 862 0.92 18.10 33.55
CA ALA A 862 0.38 18.53 34.85
C ALA A 862 0.82 19.95 35.27
N SER A 863 1.43 20.69 34.34
CA SER A 863 2.07 21.99 34.54
C SER A 863 1.32 23.09 33.79
N SER A 864 1.04 24.22 34.47
CA SER A 864 0.48 25.42 33.82
C SER A 864 1.46 26.59 33.88
N LEU A 865 1.80 27.16 32.73
CA LEU A 865 2.74 28.28 32.58
C LEU A 865 2.03 29.63 32.64
N ARG A 866 2.72 30.65 33.14
CA ARG A 866 2.31 32.06 33.10
C ARG A 866 3.06 32.80 32.01
N LEU A 867 2.32 33.46 31.14
CA LEU A 867 2.82 34.26 30.02
C LEU A 867 2.42 35.72 30.23
N GLN A 868 3.31 36.66 29.93
CA GLN A 868 3.00 38.08 29.85
C GLN A 868 3.31 38.59 28.44
N PHE A 869 2.28 39.10 27.77
CA PHE A 869 2.40 39.65 26.42
C PHE A 869 2.81 41.13 26.47
N PRO A 870 3.73 41.58 25.61
CA PRO A 870 4.00 42.99 25.38
C PRO A 870 2.82 43.65 24.64
N ALA A 871 2.66 44.96 24.78
CA ALA A 871 1.63 45.73 24.06
C ALA A 871 1.90 45.82 22.55
N GLU A 872 3.10 45.41 22.11
CA GLU A 872 3.55 45.44 20.71
C GLU A 872 3.54 44.03 20.07
N TYR A 873 2.94 43.01 20.71
CA TYR A 873 2.77 41.68 20.11
C TYR A 873 1.89 41.76 18.83
N PRO A 874 2.31 41.16 17.69
CA PRO A 874 3.38 40.16 17.52
C PRO A 874 4.76 40.69 17.05
N ALA A 875 5.08 41.97 17.20
CA ALA A 875 6.41 42.51 16.88
C ALA A 875 7.50 42.16 17.92
N GLU A 876 7.11 41.94 19.18
CA GLU A 876 7.96 41.39 20.26
C GLU A 876 7.37 40.09 20.84
N PRO A 877 8.19 39.13 21.30
CA PRO A 877 7.72 37.83 21.80
C PRO A 877 7.08 37.90 23.19
N PRO A 878 6.18 36.95 23.54
CA PRO A 878 5.64 36.83 24.89
C PRO A 878 6.71 36.36 25.88
N SER A 879 6.65 36.87 27.11
CA SER A 879 7.60 36.54 28.18
C SER A 879 7.04 35.48 29.13
N VAL A 880 7.83 34.43 29.43
CA VAL A 880 7.44 33.35 30.35
C VAL A 880 7.85 33.72 31.78
N LEU A 881 6.87 33.86 32.68
CA LEU A 881 7.08 34.36 34.05
C LEU A 881 7.27 33.25 35.11
N GLY A 882 6.77 32.04 34.88
CA GLY A 882 6.78 30.97 35.88
C GLY A 882 5.74 29.88 35.66
N THR A 883 5.75 28.84 36.50
CA THR A 883 4.64 27.89 36.64
C THR A 883 3.68 28.34 37.74
N GLN A 884 2.38 28.12 37.56
CA GLN A 884 1.34 28.47 38.54
C GLN A 884 0.85 27.27 39.36
N HIS A 885 0.65 26.12 38.73
CA HIS A 885 0.34 24.85 39.40
C HIS A 885 1.18 23.72 38.80
N SER A 886 1.59 22.79 39.65
CA SER A 886 2.38 21.59 39.33
C SER A 886 1.82 20.37 40.08
N SER A 887 0.53 20.09 39.87
CA SER A 887 -0.23 19.13 40.65
C SER A 887 0.00 17.68 40.20
N GLY A 888 0.94 16.99 40.86
CA GLY A 888 1.11 15.53 40.77
C GLY A 888 2.30 15.04 39.92
N GLY A 889 3.10 15.94 39.35
CA GLY A 889 4.31 15.57 38.59
C GLY A 889 5.53 15.25 39.47
N VAL A 890 6.54 14.60 38.87
CA VAL A 890 7.84 14.31 39.50
C VAL A 890 8.53 15.63 39.92
N LYS A 891 9.25 15.61 41.06
CA LYS A 891 10.03 16.77 41.53
C LYS A 891 11.02 17.22 40.44
N GLY A 892 10.76 18.42 39.90
CA GLY A 892 11.57 19.04 38.84
C GLY A 892 10.85 19.21 37.50
N ALA A 893 9.73 18.51 37.26
CA ALA A 893 9.00 18.54 35.98
C ALA A 893 8.67 19.99 35.52
N GLY A 894 7.93 20.75 36.32
CA GLY A 894 7.58 22.14 35.97
C GLY A 894 8.74 23.13 35.84
N ALA A 895 9.98 22.76 36.22
CA ALA A 895 11.18 23.55 35.92
C ALA A 895 11.80 23.15 34.57
N ARG A 896 11.77 21.86 34.23
CA ARG A 896 12.12 21.34 32.90
C ARG A 896 11.16 21.87 31.84
N ASP A 897 9.84 21.72 32.07
CA ASP A 897 8.79 22.16 31.14
C ASP A 897 8.92 23.66 30.80
N LEU A 898 9.22 24.49 31.80
CA LEU A 898 9.40 25.93 31.63
C LEU A 898 10.67 26.29 30.86
N GLY A 899 11.78 25.59 31.10
CA GLY A 899 13.02 25.78 30.34
C GLY A 899 12.81 25.42 28.87
N LEU A 900 12.29 24.21 28.62
CA LEU A 900 12.03 23.69 27.27
C LEU A 900 11.08 24.59 26.48
N PHE A 901 9.98 25.08 27.10
CA PHE A 901 9.05 26.00 26.43
C PHE A 901 9.66 27.38 26.15
N SER A 902 10.53 27.89 27.03
CA SER A 902 11.27 29.15 26.81
C SER A 902 12.26 29.02 25.64
N ASP A 903 12.95 27.89 25.53
CA ASP A 903 13.88 27.63 24.44
C ASP A 903 13.15 27.42 23.10
N VAL A 904 11.97 26.79 23.12
CA VAL A 904 11.11 26.64 21.94
C VAL A 904 10.59 27.99 21.45
N LEU A 905 10.05 28.84 22.34
CA LEU A 905 9.62 30.22 21.97
C LEU A 905 10.76 31.02 21.31
N GLY A 906 11.99 30.90 21.83
CA GLY A 906 13.19 31.53 21.25
C GLY A 906 13.62 30.97 19.89
N CYS A 907 13.16 29.77 19.51
CA CYS A 907 13.39 29.16 18.19
C CYS A 907 12.29 29.50 17.17
N VAL A 908 11.05 29.60 17.62
CA VAL A 908 9.85 29.69 16.77
C VAL A 908 9.51 31.14 16.39
N PHE A 909 9.72 32.09 17.30
CA PHE A 909 9.26 33.48 17.11
C PHE A 909 9.88 34.17 15.88
N GLN A 910 9.02 34.83 15.09
CA GLN A 910 9.40 35.73 14.00
C GLN A 910 8.68 37.08 14.18
N PRO A 911 9.38 38.23 14.12
CA PRO A 911 8.74 39.54 14.31
C PRO A 911 7.63 39.81 13.29
N GLY A 912 6.42 40.06 13.79
CA GLY A 912 5.22 40.29 12.97
C GLY A 912 4.43 39.03 12.62
N ALA A 913 4.65 37.90 13.31
CA ALA A 913 3.85 36.69 13.19
C ALA A 913 3.47 36.15 14.57
N VAL A 914 2.20 35.72 14.71
CA VAL A 914 1.73 34.97 15.88
C VAL A 914 2.49 33.64 16.02
N CYS A 915 2.85 33.24 17.24
CA CYS A 915 3.85 32.20 17.46
C CYS A 915 3.52 31.17 18.56
N LEU A 916 2.41 31.32 19.28
CA LEU A 916 2.12 30.52 20.46
C LEU A 916 1.59 29.12 20.09
N PHE A 917 0.86 28.99 18.98
CA PHE A 917 0.42 27.67 18.48
C PHE A 917 1.63 26.80 18.08
N ASP A 918 2.47 27.30 17.18
CA ASP A 918 3.69 26.63 16.71
C ASP A 918 4.63 26.27 17.88
N ALA A 919 4.71 27.12 18.91
CA ALA A 919 5.50 26.86 20.11
C ALA A 919 4.92 25.77 21.03
N VAL A 920 3.62 25.47 20.96
CA VAL A 920 3.03 24.31 21.66
C VAL A 920 3.29 23.02 20.88
N GLU A 921 3.14 23.01 19.55
CA GLU A 921 3.40 21.80 18.73
C GLU A 921 4.89 21.38 18.79
N GLU A 922 5.82 22.33 18.66
CA GLU A 922 7.27 22.06 18.77
C GLU A 922 7.68 21.69 20.21
N PHE A 923 6.96 22.17 21.23
CA PHE A 923 7.15 21.71 22.62
C PHE A 923 6.70 20.26 22.80
N GLU A 924 5.52 19.87 22.29
CA GLU A 924 5.04 18.48 22.36
C GLU A 924 6.01 17.53 21.66
N ARG A 925 6.55 17.91 20.48
CA ARG A 925 7.54 17.11 19.76
C ARG A 925 8.79 16.83 20.60
N ARG A 926 9.41 17.88 21.17
CA ARG A 926 10.61 17.72 22.02
C ARG A 926 10.32 17.00 23.34
N ALA A 927 9.16 17.24 23.94
CA ALA A 927 8.74 16.57 25.17
C ALA A 927 8.38 15.09 24.96
N ALA A 928 8.08 14.67 23.73
CA ALA A 928 7.99 13.26 23.36
C ALA A 928 9.38 12.63 23.15
N GLU A 929 10.29 13.34 22.45
CA GLU A 929 11.67 12.90 22.20
C GLU A 929 12.42 12.64 23.52
N GLU A 930 12.35 13.55 24.51
CA GLU A 930 12.92 13.35 25.86
C GLU A 930 12.28 12.19 26.66
N ARG A 931 11.06 11.74 26.31
CA ARG A 931 10.43 10.58 26.97
C ARG A 931 10.93 9.26 26.39
N SER A 932 11.08 9.17 25.07
CA SER A 932 11.67 7.99 24.42
C SER A 932 13.10 7.70 24.89
N GLU A 933 13.94 8.72 25.07
CA GLU A 933 15.30 8.55 25.62
C GLU A 933 15.30 8.13 27.10
N GLY A 934 14.19 8.36 27.83
CA GLY A 934 14.00 7.90 29.20
C GLY A 934 13.59 6.43 29.28
N ASP A 935 12.61 6.00 28.48
CA ASP A 935 12.12 4.62 28.49
C ASP A 935 13.22 3.63 28.00
N GLU A 936 14.04 4.01 27.01
CA GLU A 936 15.19 3.21 26.55
C GLU A 936 16.27 2.99 27.65
N ALA A 937 16.27 3.81 28.71
CA ALA A 937 17.20 3.69 29.83
C ALA A 937 16.68 2.78 30.97
N GLU A 938 15.36 2.63 31.14
CA GLU A 938 14.80 1.76 32.19
C GLU A 938 14.73 0.28 31.76
N GLU A 939 14.40 -0.03 30.49
CA GLU A 939 14.31 -1.43 30.01
C GLU A 939 15.64 -2.20 30.07
N GLN A 940 16.80 -1.52 30.05
CA GLN A 940 18.12 -2.16 30.09
C GLN A 940 18.52 -2.71 31.47
N THR A 941 17.67 -2.58 32.49
CA THR A 941 18.00 -2.92 33.90
C THR A 941 17.64 -4.35 34.33
N HIS A 942 16.91 -5.11 33.50
CA HIS A 942 16.38 -6.43 33.85
C HIS A 942 16.85 -7.56 32.90
N ASP A 943 18.13 -7.99 33.01
CA ASP A 943 18.57 -9.40 33.02
C ASP A 943 20.10 -9.60 32.86
N VAL A 944 20.88 -9.51 33.96
CA VAL A 944 22.13 -10.30 34.13
C VAL A 944 22.30 -10.66 35.61
N LEU A 945 22.67 -11.90 35.92
CA LEU A 945 23.02 -12.34 37.28
C LEU A 945 24.54 -12.46 37.50
N PHE A 946 25.00 -11.83 38.58
CA PHE A 946 26.17 -12.20 39.39
C PHE A 946 27.59 -11.98 38.83
N GLU A 947 28.18 -10.83 39.19
CA GLU A 947 29.43 -10.81 39.98
C GLU A 947 29.43 -9.56 40.91
N PRO A 948 30.02 -9.62 42.12
CA PRO A 948 29.96 -8.52 43.08
C PRO A 948 31.01 -7.44 42.77
N GLN A 949 30.60 -6.36 42.11
CA GLN A 949 31.48 -5.20 41.93
C GLN A 949 31.67 -4.40 43.23
N PRO A 950 32.80 -3.67 43.39
CA PRO A 950 33.10 -2.93 44.63
C PRO A 950 32.15 -1.76 44.86
N GLN A 951 32.10 -1.29 46.10
CA GLN A 951 31.46 -0.02 46.45
C GLN A 951 32.13 1.14 45.72
N ASP A 952 31.34 2.11 45.26
CA ASP A 952 31.85 3.34 44.65
C ASP A 952 32.81 4.08 45.61
N PRO A 953 34.03 4.44 45.17
CA PRO A 953 34.88 5.33 45.93
C PRO A 953 34.37 6.78 45.84
N ASP A 954 34.45 7.52 46.95
CA ASP A 954 34.11 8.94 47.02
C ASP A 954 34.80 9.77 45.90
N PRO A 955 34.16 10.85 45.40
CA PRO A 955 34.69 11.72 44.35
C PRO A 955 35.81 12.66 44.86
N THR A 956 36.75 12.15 45.65
CA THR A 956 37.75 12.94 46.40
C THR A 956 39.20 12.45 46.23
N ALA A 957 39.52 11.73 45.14
CA ALA A 957 40.92 11.50 44.72
C ALA A 957 41.07 11.17 43.22
N THR A 958 41.25 12.20 42.37
CA THR A 958 41.82 12.05 41.01
C THR A 958 42.80 13.18 40.72
N ASP A 959 44.04 12.84 40.36
CA ASP A 959 45.05 13.83 39.95
C ASP A 959 44.59 14.64 38.72
N ALA A 960 45.03 15.89 38.66
CA ALA A 960 44.67 16.81 37.58
C ALA A 960 45.15 16.25 36.21
N PRO A 961 44.27 16.15 35.20
CA PRO A 961 44.64 15.61 33.89
C PRO A 961 45.77 16.41 33.22
N PRO A 962 46.79 15.75 32.65
CA PRO A 962 47.96 16.41 32.05
C PRO A 962 47.63 17.00 30.67
N TRP A 963 46.90 18.11 30.67
CA TRP A 963 46.56 18.86 29.47
C TRP A 963 47.78 19.55 28.85
N ILE A 964 47.95 19.38 27.54
CA ILE A 964 48.97 20.03 26.74
C ILE A 964 48.31 21.06 25.83
N LEU A 965 48.76 22.31 25.93
CA LEU A 965 48.19 23.48 25.26
C LEU A 965 48.85 23.72 23.89
N SER A 966 48.04 24.12 22.91
CA SER A 966 48.53 24.76 21.68
C SER A 966 49.07 26.17 21.94
N GLU A 967 49.58 26.83 20.91
CA GLU A 967 49.69 28.29 20.91
C GLU A 967 48.30 28.94 20.80
N VAL A 968 48.18 30.19 21.26
CA VAL A 968 46.94 30.97 21.25
C VAL A 968 46.82 31.68 19.91
N PHE A 969 45.96 31.16 19.02
CA PHE A 969 45.83 31.71 17.67
C PHE A 969 44.62 32.66 17.58
N THR A 970 44.82 33.86 17.04
CA THR A 970 43.79 34.90 16.96
C THR A 970 43.63 35.39 15.52
N GLU A 971 42.46 35.19 14.91
CA GLU A 971 42.12 35.70 13.58
C GLU A 971 40.80 36.47 13.61
N SER A 972 40.77 37.66 13.00
CA SER A 972 39.61 38.55 12.93
C SER A 972 38.88 38.71 14.27
N LYS A 973 39.66 39.02 15.33
CA LYS A 973 39.25 39.13 16.74
C LYS A 973 38.76 37.84 17.42
N SER A 974 38.56 36.73 16.71
CA SER A 974 38.24 35.44 17.34
C SER A 974 39.51 34.73 17.79
N THR A 975 39.51 34.18 19.00
CA THR A 975 40.66 33.49 19.60
C THR A 975 40.39 32.00 19.74
N PHE A 976 41.40 31.17 19.48
CA PHE A 976 41.34 29.72 19.47
C PHE A 976 42.50 29.12 20.28
N VAL A 977 42.21 28.10 21.11
CA VAL A 977 43.20 27.30 21.85
C VAL A 977 42.77 25.84 21.86
N ALA A 978 43.69 24.92 21.60
CA ALA A 978 43.47 23.48 21.76
C ALA A 978 44.12 22.96 23.05
N HIS A 979 43.37 22.12 23.77
CA HIS A 979 43.81 21.33 24.91
C HIS A 979 43.86 19.87 24.46
N VAL A 980 45.01 19.22 24.56
CA VAL A 980 45.22 17.82 24.16
C VAL A 980 45.61 16.96 25.35
N ALA A 981 45.02 15.77 25.46
CA ALA A 981 45.31 14.79 26.50
C ALA A 981 45.38 13.36 25.94
N ARG A 982 46.04 12.45 26.65
CA ARG A 982 45.99 11.00 26.39
C ARG A 982 44.88 10.37 27.22
N VAL A 983 44.10 9.48 26.61
CA VAL A 983 42.93 8.83 27.21
C VAL A 983 42.90 7.34 26.86
N LYS A 984 42.59 6.49 27.84
CA LYS A 984 42.59 5.02 27.71
C LYS A 984 41.19 4.39 27.81
N SER A 985 40.18 5.14 28.27
CA SER A 985 38.78 4.69 28.28
C SER A 985 37.82 5.84 27.96
N PRO A 986 36.62 5.56 27.42
CA PRO A 986 35.56 6.56 27.24
C PRO A 986 35.18 7.27 28.54
N SER A 987 35.17 6.55 29.67
CA SER A 987 34.93 7.13 31.00
C SER A 987 36.01 8.14 31.41
N GLN A 988 37.28 7.86 31.10
CA GLN A 988 38.38 8.81 31.34
C GLN A 988 38.24 10.06 30.48
N ALA A 989 37.85 9.92 29.20
CA ALA A 989 37.64 11.06 28.31
C ALA A 989 36.53 12.00 28.84
N ARG A 990 35.36 11.44 29.18
CA ARG A 990 34.24 12.21 29.79
C ARG A 990 34.65 12.88 31.10
N ALA A 991 35.34 12.17 31.99
CA ALA A 991 35.83 12.73 33.25
C ALA A 991 36.85 13.87 33.05
N HIS A 992 37.73 13.77 32.05
CA HIS A 992 38.70 14.82 31.74
C HIS A 992 38.05 16.09 31.15
N VAL A 993 37.05 15.95 30.27
CA VAL A 993 36.26 17.11 29.78
C VAL A 993 35.50 17.78 30.92
N ALA A 994 34.82 16.99 31.77
CA ALA A 994 34.13 17.50 32.94
C ALA A 994 35.08 18.24 33.90
N HIS A 995 36.28 17.70 34.16
CA HIS A 995 37.31 18.37 34.95
C HIS A 995 37.77 19.68 34.28
N LEU A 996 38.01 19.71 32.97
CA LEU A 996 38.47 20.91 32.28
C LEU A 996 37.45 22.06 32.45
N LEU A 997 36.17 21.78 32.18
CA LEU A 997 35.07 22.73 32.37
C LEU A 997 34.86 23.11 33.84
N ALA A 998 35.03 22.17 34.79
CA ALA A 998 34.96 22.44 36.22
C ALA A 998 36.12 23.32 36.72
N SER A 999 37.32 23.18 36.15
CA SER A 999 38.55 23.83 36.61
C SER A 999 38.77 25.25 36.06
N ASP A 1000 38.64 25.49 34.75
CA ASP A 1000 38.84 26.84 34.19
C ASP A 1000 37.52 27.53 33.82
N ARG A 1001 37.23 28.59 34.57
CA ARG A 1001 36.08 29.48 34.33
C ARG A 1001 36.10 30.13 32.93
N ARG A 1002 37.28 30.39 32.33
CA ARG A 1002 37.41 31.02 31.00
C ARG A 1002 37.02 30.10 29.86
N ILE A 1003 37.24 28.80 30.04
CA ILE A 1003 36.84 27.74 29.09
C ILE A 1003 35.34 27.51 29.20
N ARG A 1004 34.81 27.42 30.43
CA ARG A 1004 33.35 27.33 30.67
C ARG A 1004 32.58 28.56 30.18
N SER A 1005 33.22 29.74 30.13
CA SER A 1005 32.65 30.97 29.55
C SER A 1005 33.18 31.28 28.14
N ALA A 1006 33.65 30.28 27.40
CA ALA A 1006 33.96 30.41 25.99
C ALA A 1006 32.67 30.43 25.14
N THR A 1007 32.80 30.70 23.84
CA THR A 1007 31.63 30.69 22.95
C THR A 1007 31.33 29.30 22.41
N HIS A 1008 32.35 28.47 22.19
CA HIS A 1008 32.24 27.07 21.78
C HIS A 1008 33.45 26.26 22.29
N ASN A 1009 33.23 25.01 22.72
CA ASN A 1009 34.22 24.04 23.19
C ASN A 1009 34.09 22.71 22.44
N MET A 1010 34.53 22.69 21.18
CA MET A 1010 34.43 21.51 20.30
C MET A 1010 35.34 20.39 20.82
N THR A 1011 34.84 19.15 20.92
CA THR A 1011 35.62 18.00 21.43
C THR A 1011 35.68 16.85 20.42
N ALA A 1012 36.78 16.08 20.44
CA ALA A 1012 36.90 14.83 19.70
C ALA A 1012 37.90 13.88 20.36
N TRP A 1013 37.62 12.57 20.35
CA TRP A 1013 38.54 11.55 20.86
C TRP A 1013 38.46 10.21 20.13
N ARG A 1014 39.56 9.45 20.17
CA ARG A 1014 39.68 8.08 19.62
C ARG A 1014 40.51 7.21 20.56
N ILE A 1015 40.01 6.03 20.91
CA ILE A 1015 40.58 5.12 21.92
C ILE A 1015 40.50 3.68 21.41
N ARG A 1016 41.55 2.88 21.67
CA ARG A 1016 41.56 1.44 21.42
C ARG A 1016 41.24 0.67 22.69
N GLY A 1017 40.13 -0.07 22.67
CA GLY A 1017 39.75 -1.00 23.73
C GLY A 1017 40.53 -2.32 23.66
N ALA A 1018 40.47 -3.07 24.76
CA ALA A 1018 40.90 -4.46 24.78
C ALA A 1018 40.08 -5.29 23.78
N GLY A 1019 40.69 -6.31 23.16
CA GLY A 1019 40.04 -7.14 22.14
C GLY A 1019 39.94 -6.51 20.74
N GLY A 1020 40.49 -5.31 20.51
CA GLY A 1020 40.52 -4.66 19.19
C GLY A 1020 39.32 -3.79 18.86
N VAL A 1021 38.37 -3.63 19.78
CA VAL A 1021 37.24 -2.69 19.65
C VAL A 1021 37.78 -1.25 19.65
N SER A 1022 37.35 -0.43 18.68
CA SER A 1022 37.70 0.99 18.60
C SER A 1022 36.55 1.88 19.03
N PHE A 1023 36.77 2.73 20.03
CA PHE A 1023 35.81 3.75 20.46
C PHE A 1023 36.21 5.12 19.91
N GLN A 1024 35.26 5.88 19.38
CA GLN A 1024 35.47 7.26 18.91
C GLN A 1024 34.18 8.06 19.02
N ASP A 1025 34.31 9.36 19.30
CA ASP A 1025 33.18 10.25 19.61
C ASP A 1025 33.59 11.72 19.39
N CYS A 1026 32.63 12.63 19.23
CA CYS A 1026 32.88 14.06 19.08
C CYS A 1026 31.66 14.93 19.40
N ASP A 1027 31.93 16.13 19.93
CA ASP A 1027 30.93 17.16 20.24
C ASP A 1027 31.28 18.47 19.52
N ASP A 1028 30.26 19.15 19.00
CA ASP A 1028 30.37 20.39 18.23
C ASP A 1028 30.14 21.65 19.08
N ASP A 1029 29.50 21.56 20.26
CA ASP A 1029 29.15 22.69 21.16
C ASP A 1029 28.64 23.94 20.42
N GLY A 1030 27.64 23.77 19.56
CA GLY A 1030 27.03 24.82 18.75
C GLY A 1030 27.83 25.30 17.52
N GLU A 1031 29.08 24.87 17.33
CA GLU A 1031 29.91 25.19 16.14
C GLU A 1031 29.77 24.07 15.09
N THR A 1032 28.62 24.06 14.40
CA THR A 1032 28.16 22.95 13.55
C THR A 1032 29.21 22.39 12.58
N ALA A 1033 29.38 21.07 12.61
CA ALA A 1033 30.32 20.23 11.86
C ALA A 1033 31.81 20.42 12.19
N ALA A 1034 32.17 20.94 13.37
CA ALA A 1034 33.57 21.18 13.75
C ALA A 1034 34.24 20.02 14.52
N GLY A 1035 33.61 19.47 15.55
CA GLY A 1035 34.05 18.27 16.27
C GLY A 1035 34.11 17.05 15.35
N ALA A 1036 33.12 16.88 14.46
CA ALA A 1036 33.16 15.87 13.40
C ALA A 1036 34.38 16.02 12.47
N ARG A 1037 34.83 17.26 12.19
CA ARG A 1037 36.04 17.54 11.41
C ARG A 1037 37.33 17.34 12.20
N LEU A 1038 37.33 17.59 13.51
CA LEU A 1038 38.44 17.26 14.42
C LEU A 1038 38.61 15.73 14.52
N LEU A 1039 37.52 14.98 14.64
CA LEU A 1039 37.53 13.52 14.63
C LEU A 1039 38.09 12.99 13.29
N HIS A 1040 37.66 13.55 12.16
CA HIS A 1040 38.23 13.20 10.86
C HIS A 1040 39.72 13.56 10.73
N LEU A 1041 40.17 14.70 11.27
CA LEU A 1041 41.59 15.06 11.34
C LEU A 1041 42.39 14.01 12.14
N MET A 1042 41.86 13.52 13.26
CA MET A 1042 42.47 12.45 14.05
C MET A 1042 42.48 11.10 13.32
N GLN A 1043 41.47 10.80 12.50
CA GLN A 1043 41.46 9.62 11.62
C GLN A 1043 42.56 9.71 10.55
N VAL A 1044 42.65 10.83 9.82
CA VAL A 1044 43.65 11.07 8.76
C VAL A 1044 45.08 11.12 9.29
N MET A 1045 45.27 11.52 10.56
CA MET A 1045 46.57 11.52 11.24
C MET A 1045 46.85 10.22 12.02
N GLU A 1046 46.00 9.19 11.86
CA GLU A 1046 46.08 7.89 12.54
C GLU A 1046 46.24 7.98 14.08
N LEU A 1047 45.70 9.02 14.70
CA LEU A 1047 45.80 9.25 16.14
C LEU A 1047 44.83 8.34 16.91
N TRP A 1048 45.37 7.73 17.96
CA TRP A 1048 44.69 6.80 18.87
C TRP A 1048 45.11 7.09 20.32
N ASP A 1049 44.26 6.71 21.26
CA ASP A 1049 44.40 6.90 22.71
C ASP A 1049 44.60 8.37 23.11
N ALA A 1050 43.90 9.25 22.39
CA ALA A 1050 44.03 10.70 22.43
C ALA A 1050 42.67 11.41 22.39
N MET A 1051 42.64 12.61 22.98
CA MET A 1051 41.51 13.54 23.02
C MET A 1051 41.97 14.97 22.77
N VAL A 1052 41.15 15.76 22.07
CA VAL A 1052 41.32 17.20 21.91
C VAL A 1052 40.03 17.95 22.29
N VAL A 1053 40.20 19.10 22.95
CA VAL A 1053 39.15 20.11 23.17
C VAL A 1053 39.64 21.43 22.58
N VAL A 1054 38.98 21.94 21.55
CA VAL A 1054 39.29 23.23 20.92
C VAL A 1054 38.30 24.27 21.41
N THR A 1055 38.80 25.21 22.20
CA THR A 1055 38.03 26.31 22.77
C THR A 1055 38.11 27.52 21.86
N ARG A 1056 36.96 28.14 21.58
CA ARG A 1056 36.81 29.34 20.74
C ARG A 1056 36.12 30.47 21.51
N TRP A 1057 36.72 31.66 21.48
CA TRP A 1057 36.08 32.90 21.93
C TRP A 1057 35.75 33.76 20.70
N TYR A 1058 34.48 34.17 20.55
CA TYR A 1058 33.98 34.87 19.37
C TYR A 1058 34.26 36.38 19.40
N GLY A 1059 34.97 36.89 18.40
CA GLY A 1059 35.36 38.30 18.29
C GLY A 1059 34.35 39.25 17.63
N GLY A 1060 33.09 38.83 17.45
CA GLY A 1060 32.06 39.61 16.77
C GLY A 1060 32.09 39.58 15.22
N VAL A 1061 33.05 38.88 14.61
CA VAL A 1061 33.19 38.79 13.14
C VAL A 1061 33.02 37.34 12.65
N LYS A 1062 32.03 37.09 11.78
CA LYS A 1062 31.76 35.75 11.23
C LYS A 1062 32.86 35.33 10.24
N LEU A 1063 33.73 34.42 10.66
CA LEU A 1063 34.85 33.85 9.88
C LEU A 1063 34.45 32.94 8.69
N GLY A 1064 33.16 32.71 8.44
CA GLY A 1064 32.69 31.87 7.32
C GLY A 1064 33.29 30.45 7.34
N PRO A 1065 33.62 29.85 6.18
CA PRO A 1065 34.29 28.54 6.10
C PRO A 1065 35.74 28.54 6.62
N ARG A 1066 36.41 29.70 6.71
CA ARG A 1066 37.83 29.82 7.07
C ARG A 1066 38.11 29.34 8.50
N ARG A 1067 37.13 29.45 9.40
CA ARG A 1067 37.24 29.00 10.81
C ARG A 1067 37.63 27.53 10.95
N PHE A 1068 37.16 26.66 10.06
CA PHE A 1068 37.51 25.22 10.11
C PHE A 1068 38.98 24.96 9.77
N ALA A 1069 39.61 25.79 8.94
CA ALA A 1069 41.04 25.70 8.67
C ALA A 1069 41.87 26.11 9.90
N VAL A 1070 41.42 27.14 10.63
CA VAL A 1070 42.04 27.57 11.90
C VAL A 1070 41.90 26.50 12.98
N ILE A 1071 40.69 25.97 13.18
CA ILE A 1071 40.40 24.89 14.15
C ILE A 1071 41.31 23.68 13.91
N ASN A 1072 41.44 23.23 12.66
CA ASN A 1072 42.31 22.11 12.31
C ASN A 1072 43.81 22.42 12.46
N ALA A 1073 44.25 23.66 12.25
CA ALA A 1073 45.64 24.07 12.45
C ALA A 1073 46.01 24.11 13.95
N VAL A 1074 45.14 24.69 14.78
CA VAL A 1074 45.35 24.82 16.24
C VAL A 1074 45.30 23.44 16.93
N ALA A 1075 44.39 22.56 16.51
CA ALA A 1075 44.39 21.17 16.98
C ALA A 1075 45.67 20.41 16.57
N ARG A 1076 46.16 20.62 15.33
CA ARG A 1076 47.42 20.01 14.86
C ARG A 1076 48.63 20.48 15.66
N ASP A 1077 48.75 21.76 15.98
CA ASP A 1077 49.79 22.27 16.88
C ASP A 1077 49.72 21.57 18.25
N GLY A 1078 48.53 21.48 18.84
CA GLY A 1078 48.30 20.73 20.09
C GLY A 1078 48.81 19.29 20.03
N PHE A 1079 48.53 18.55 18.95
CA PHE A 1079 49.00 17.17 18.78
C PHE A 1079 50.52 17.05 18.57
N VAL A 1080 51.14 18.00 17.86
CA VAL A 1080 52.61 18.06 17.70
C VAL A 1080 53.28 18.36 19.04
N ARG A 1081 52.78 19.37 19.77
CA ARG A 1081 53.29 19.74 21.10
C ARG A 1081 53.04 18.67 22.16
N ALA A 1082 52.00 17.86 22.01
CA ALA A 1082 51.75 16.66 22.82
C ALA A 1082 52.64 15.45 22.48
N GLY A 1083 53.57 15.59 21.53
CA GLY A 1083 54.48 14.52 21.11
C GLY A 1083 53.76 13.32 20.49
N MET A 1084 52.55 13.52 19.96
CA MET A 1084 51.76 12.49 19.28
C MET A 1084 52.08 12.40 17.78
N VAL A 1085 52.74 13.42 17.23
CA VAL A 1085 53.02 13.60 15.80
C VAL A 1085 54.49 14.01 15.63
N ALA A 1086 55.20 13.38 14.69
CA ALA A 1086 56.59 13.72 14.41
C ALA A 1086 56.71 15.07 13.64
N ASP A 1087 57.43 16.03 14.23
CA ASP A 1087 57.60 17.39 13.72
C ASP A 1087 58.54 17.43 12.50
N ARG A 1088 57.97 17.33 11.29
CA ARG A 1088 58.70 17.27 10.01
C ARG A 1088 59.42 18.56 9.62
N GLU A 1089 59.16 19.70 10.26
CA GLU A 1089 59.78 20.96 9.85
C GLU A 1089 61.16 21.15 10.50
N ARG A 1090 61.34 20.69 11.75
CA ARG A 1090 62.64 20.73 12.46
C ARG A 1090 63.76 19.89 11.82
N GLU A 1091 63.44 18.92 10.96
CA GLU A 1091 64.46 18.19 10.20
C GLU A 1091 65.14 19.05 9.12
N LYS A 1092 64.45 20.04 8.53
CA LYS A 1092 64.99 20.85 7.43
C LYS A 1092 66.12 21.76 7.88
N ASP A 1093 66.03 22.34 9.07
CA ASP A 1093 67.10 23.20 9.61
C ASP A 1093 68.30 22.38 10.11
N LYS A 1094 68.08 21.17 10.68
CA LYS A 1094 69.21 20.28 11.03
C LYS A 1094 70.04 19.87 9.80
N LYS A 1095 69.40 19.69 8.63
CA LYS A 1095 70.09 19.37 7.36
C LYS A 1095 70.79 20.56 6.67
N LYS A 1096 70.84 21.73 7.31
CA LYS A 1096 71.79 22.81 6.96
C LYS A 1096 73.00 22.88 7.91
N GLY A 1097 73.10 21.97 8.89
CA GLY A 1097 74.04 22.06 10.01
C GLY A 1097 75.11 20.97 10.11
N ARG A 1098 75.08 19.91 9.27
CA ARG A 1098 76.20 18.97 9.10
C ARG A 1098 76.03 18.08 7.87
#